data_AF-A0A411YF47-F1
#
_entry.id   AF-A0A411YF47-F1
#
_cell.length_a   1.000
_cell.length_b   1.000
_cell.length_c   1.000
_cell.angle_alpha   90.00
_cell.angle_beta   90.00
_cell.angle_gamma   90.00
#
_symmetry.space_group_name_H-M   'P 1'
#
loop_
_entity.id
_entity.type
_entity.pdbx_description
1 polymer ?
#
loop_
_entity_poly.entity_id
_entity_poly.type
_entity_poly.pdbx_seq_one_letter_code
_entity_poly.pdbx_strand_id
1 'polypeptide(L)'
;MRVAILAATDHGARHAGHLAAALPDAHVFAGRLGDRIEQAWRHGDGLVVCGAVGAAVRVIAPLLDDKHTDPAVVVVDDAARHAVVLAGAHRGGNALADRVADALGAQPVVTTATDTLGRASLDGLGTACGGRLDPDVADVAEVTAALLAGTRVARWREQPWPTGPLPGPVTDVPSLEEGDPPLIAVTDRRIAVPRPAVVVRPPSLIVGVGASRGATTAEVAAAIDGALADAGLSSASVASLATVEAKADEPALRAVAEARGWPLELHPAGALARVPVPNPSEEAARAVGTASVAEAAALASAQGTLVVEKRRSAPEAGAAMATVAVARRPARGHLRLVSTGPGDPALVPQMARDALAGAEVVVGLDQYIERVRGWLRPGCVIDATPIGDEVGRADRAIASALEGRVVVLLSGGDVGVYAMASPTLERLASATDLEVDVVPGITSANAAAARLGAPLGHDHCAISLSDLMTPWETIARRLEAAAWGDLTLALYNPRSRDRDWQLPEARRLLLAHRSPDTPVGIVRDVFREPEEVRLTTLGELDPATVDMRTVVVIGSSRSVVVGGRFVTPRGYEPQGDRDDVAAGDGPARADDGPARSPAGRTVHPIETESYRRMREWLDLTHLAPATRAVVERVVHASADPSYVEDLVTDEAALRAGRDALASGASLVVDVRMVAAGLRARLDPIVAIDEAPPTAPEGSTRTAGGMRRALTSAGAGAVVVVGCAPTALFAVIDACREDGLAPSLVIGLPVGFVDAAESKAALRASGLPSCSNHGPKGGSAVAAAACNALADLVEVPHVP
;
A
#
# COMPACT_ATOMS: atom_id res chain seq x y z
N MET A 1 0.10 -4.01 32.39
CA MET A 1 0.55 -3.52 33.73
C MET A 1 -0.62 -2.82 34.37
N ARG A 2 -1.10 -3.30 35.53
CA ARG A 2 -2.19 -2.62 36.27
C ARG A 2 -1.61 -1.43 37.03
N VAL A 3 -2.17 -0.24 36.84
CA VAL A 3 -1.60 1.01 37.37
C VAL A 3 -2.55 1.64 38.39
N ALA A 4 -2.09 1.82 39.62
CA ALA A 4 -2.79 2.64 40.61
C ALA A 4 -2.40 4.11 40.45
N ILE A 5 -3.37 5.03 40.54
CA ILE A 5 -3.13 6.48 40.48
C ILE A 5 -3.65 7.14 41.75
N LEU A 6 -2.80 7.95 42.39
CA LEU A 6 -3.15 8.73 43.58
C LEU A 6 -2.84 10.20 43.36
N ALA A 7 -3.74 11.08 43.79
CA ALA A 7 -3.51 12.52 43.78
C ALA A 7 -3.27 13.03 45.20
N ALA A 8 -2.21 13.81 45.39
CA ALA A 8 -1.89 14.46 46.66
C ALA A 8 -2.54 15.85 46.79
N THR A 9 -2.98 16.43 45.67
CA THR A 9 -3.52 17.80 45.58
C THR A 9 -4.71 17.85 44.60
N ASP A 10 -5.50 18.94 44.66
CA ASP A 10 -6.61 19.15 43.73
C ASP A 10 -6.14 19.33 42.27
N HIS A 11 -4.95 19.91 42.06
CA HIS A 11 -4.32 19.98 40.75
C HIS A 11 -3.87 18.59 40.29
N GLY A 12 -3.26 17.79 41.17
CA GLY A 12 -2.92 16.41 40.91
C GLY A 12 -4.14 15.53 40.56
N ALA A 13 -5.33 15.85 41.10
CA ALA A 13 -6.56 15.13 40.77
C ALA A 13 -6.98 15.31 39.31
N ARG A 14 -6.69 16.47 38.69
CA ARG A 14 -6.92 16.68 37.25
C ARG A 14 -6.00 15.81 36.41
N HIS A 15 -4.71 15.77 36.77
CA HIS A 15 -3.73 14.90 36.11
C HIS A 15 -4.11 13.43 36.25
N ALA A 16 -4.56 13.01 37.44
CA ALA A 16 -5.04 11.65 37.66
C ALA A 16 -6.22 11.28 36.76
N GLY A 17 -7.14 12.23 36.52
CA GLY A 17 -8.25 12.06 35.57
C GLY A 17 -7.77 11.90 34.12
N HIS A 18 -6.83 12.73 33.66
CA HIS A 18 -6.25 12.60 32.33
C HIS A 18 -5.50 11.27 32.16
N LEU A 19 -4.70 10.88 33.15
CA LEU A 19 -3.97 9.61 33.15
C LEU A 19 -4.89 8.40 33.13
N ALA A 20 -6.01 8.44 33.85
CA ALA A 20 -7.00 7.36 33.82
C ALA A 20 -7.66 7.18 32.45
N ALA A 21 -7.81 8.27 31.69
CA ALA A 21 -8.32 8.21 30.32
C ALA A 21 -7.24 7.73 29.32
N ALA A 22 -5.97 8.07 29.55
CA ALA A 22 -4.86 7.77 28.64
C ALA A 22 -4.22 6.40 28.86
N LEU A 23 -4.23 5.88 30.09
CA LEU A 23 -3.59 4.61 30.44
C LEU A 23 -4.64 3.48 30.54
N PRO A 24 -4.56 2.45 29.68
CA PRO A 24 -5.41 1.27 29.83
C PRO A 24 -5.10 0.55 31.16
N ASP A 25 -6.14 0.07 31.83
CA ASP A 25 -6.10 -0.61 33.14
C ASP A 25 -5.57 0.23 34.32
N ALA A 26 -5.68 1.57 34.23
CA ALA A 26 -5.41 2.46 35.35
C ALA A 26 -6.63 2.60 36.28
N HIS A 27 -6.38 2.57 37.59
CA HIS A 27 -7.39 2.78 38.63
C HIS A 27 -7.03 3.98 39.51
N VAL A 28 -7.92 4.97 39.58
CA VAL A 28 -7.74 6.14 40.43
C VAL A 28 -8.28 5.87 41.83
N PHE A 29 -7.42 5.98 42.83
CA PHE A 29 -7.79 5.86 44.24
C PHE A 29 -8.17 7.24 44.78
N ALA A 30 -9.42 7.38 45.25
CA ALA A 30 -9.90 8.60 45.88
C ALA A 30 -9.58 8.67 47.38
N GLY A 31 -9.05 9.81 47.84
CA GLY A 31 -8.75 10.07 49.24
C GLY A 31 -7.39 10.75 49.43
N ARG A 32 -6.99 10.98 50.67
CA ARG A 32 -5.67 11.53 50.97
C ARG A 32 -4.60 10.49 50.67
N LEU A 33 -3.46 10.94 50.15
CA LEU A 33 -2.33 10.10 49.77
C LEU A 33 -1.96 9.08 50.88
N GLY A 34 -1.79 9.52 52.13
CA GLY A 34 -1.42 8.64 53.24
C GLY A 34 -2.47 7.57 53.61
N ASP A 35 -3.76 7.84 53.38
CA ASP A 35 -4.85 6.92 53.77
C ASP A 35 -5.04 5.79 52.76
N ARG A 36 -4.63 6.02 51.50
CA ARG A 36 -4.87 5.11 50.38
C ARG A 36 -3.61 4.47 49.82
N ILE A 37 -2.43 4.91 50.24
CA ILE A 37 -1.16 4.43 49.69
C ILE A 37 -1.01 2.91 49.81
N GLU A 38 -1.36 2.30 50.95
CA GLU A 38 -1.28 0.84 51.13
C GLU A 38 -2.20 0.06 50.19
N GLN A 39 -3.40 0.60 49.92
CA GLN A 39 -4.37 -0.02 49.02
C GLN A 39 -3.91 0.09 47.57
N ALA A 40 -3.40 1.26 47.19
CA ALA A 40 -2.83 1.50 45.87
C ALA A 40 -1.55 0.67 45.63
N TRP A 41 -0.71 0.51 46.65
CA TRP A 41 0.52 -0.31 46.61
C TRP A 41 0.22 -1.77 46.27
N ARG A 42 -0.88 -2.32 46.80
CA ARG A 42 -1.30 -3.72 46.58
C ARG A 42 -2.12 -3.93 45.31
N HIS A 43 -2.48 -2.86 44.59
CA HIS A 43 -3.42 -2.94 43.48
C HIS A 43 -2.83 -3.59 42.22
N GLY A 44 -1.55 -3.33 41.94
CA GLY A 44 -0.92 -3.74 40.71
C GLY A 44 0.58 -3.49 40.69
N ASP A 45 1.15 -3.66 39.50
CA ASP A 45 2.60 -3.60 39.29
C ASP A 45 3.13 -2.16 39.19
N GLY A 46 2.25 -1.15 39.15
CA GLY A 46 2.59 0.25 38.98
C GLY A 46 1.77 1.20 39.84
N LEU A 47 2.42 2.27 40.29
CA LEU A 47 1.85 3.34 41.09
C LEU A 47 2.30 4.70 40.53
N VAL A 48 1.32 5.54 40.20
CA VAL A 48 1.55 6.95 39.83
C VAL A 48 1.02 7.85 40.94
N VAL A 49 1.87 8.72 41.47
CA VAL A 49 1.47 9.75 42.44
C VAL A 49 1.55 11.12 41.79
N CYS A 50 0.41 11.80 41.68
CA CYS A 50 0.33 13.19 41.23
C CYS A 50 0.53 14.12 42.43
N GLY A 51 1.71 14.75 42.52
CA GLY A 51 2.07 15.65 43.60
C GLY A 51 3.58 15.84 43.76
N ALA A 52 4.00 16.37 44.91
CA ALA A 52 5.42 16.56 45.19
C ALA A 52 6.14 15.24 45.49
N VAL A 53 7.30 15.04 44.84
CA VAL A 53 8.21 13.88 45.07
C VAL A 53 8.48 13.66 46.56
N GLY A 54 8.78 14.72 47.32
CA GLY A 54 9.07 14.59 48.75
C GLY A 54 7.89 14.06 49.58
N ALA A 55 6.65 14.31 49.18
CA ALA A 55 5.47 13.77 49.84
C ALA A 55 5.30 12.28 49.50
N ALA A 56 5.44 11.93 48.22
CA ALA A 56 5.37 10.55 47.74
C ALA A 56 6.44 9.66 48.40
N VAL A 57 7.70 10.10 48.44
CA VAL A 57 8.80 9.36 49.08
C VAL A 57 8.50 9.05 50.54
N ARG A 58 7.96 10.02 51.31
CA ARG A 58 7.67 9.82 52.73
C ARG A 58 6.60 8.77 52.99
N VAL A 59 5.58 8.69 52.15
CA VAL A 59 4.49 7.72 52.33
C VAL A 59 4.83 6.33 51.76
N ILE A 60 5.73 6.28 50.79
CA ILE A 60 6.17 5.02 50.15
C ILE A 60 7.33 4.38 50.91
N ALA A 61 8.22 5.17 51.52
CA ALA A 61 9.41 4.65 52.21
C ALA A 61 9.13 3.51 53.21
N PRO A 62 8.04 3.53 54.01
CA PRO A 62 7.72 2.42 54.92
C PRO A 62 7.20 1.14 54.23
N LEU A 63 6.83 1.22 52.94
CA LEU A 63 6.26 0.11 52.16
C LEU A 63 7.26 -0.57 51.24
N LEU A 64 8.44 0.03 51.03
CA LEU A 64 9.53 -0.56 50.25
C LEU A 64 10.12 -1.74 51.02
N ASP A 65 10.20 -2.90 50.37
CA ASP A 65 10.70 -4.13 50.98
C ASP A 65 11.70 -4.83 50.05
N ASP A 66 11.23 -5.29 48.89
CA ASP A 66 12.04 -5.99 47.90
C ASP A 66 11.85 -5.40 46.51
N LYS A 67 12.96 -4.97 45.90
CA LYS A 67 12.99 -4.44 44.54
C LYS A 67 12.30 -5.37 43.53
N HIS A 68 12.30 -6.69 43.72
CA HIS A 68 11.68 -7.65 42.80
C HIS A 68 10.17 -7.75 42.93
N THR A 69 9.60 -7.39 44.09
CA THR A 69 8.17 -7.54 44.38
C THR A 69 7.44 -6.21 44.55
N ASP A 70 8.16 -5.13 44.87
CA ASP A 70 7.65 -3.77 44.95
C ASP A 70 7.12 -3.27 43.58
N PRO A 71 6.03 -2.48 43.55
CA PRO A 71 5.53 -1.86 42.32
C PRO A 71 6.49 -0.80 41.79
N ALA A 72 6.42 -0.56 40.47
CA ALA A 72 7.09 0.57 39.87
C ALA A 72 6.40 1.88 40.26
N VAL A 73 7.18 2.86 40.72
CA VAL A 73 6.65 4.12 41.26
C VAL A 73 7.09 5.29 40.40
N VAL A 74 6.12 6.04 39.89
CA VAL A 74 6.33 7.30 39.16
C VAL A 74 5.62 8.44 39.86
N VAL A 75 6.26 9.59 39.96
CA VAL A 75 5.66 10.81 40.51
C VAL A 75 5.60 11.87 39.43
N VAL A 76 4.42 12.44 39.22
CA VAL A 76 4.25 13.61 38.36
C VAL A 76 3.99 14.85 39.20
N ASP A 77 4.76 15.92 38.97
CA ASP A 77 4.58 17.16 39.70
C ASP A 77 3.29 17.90 39.29
N ASP A 78 2.77 18.78 40.15
CA ASP A 78 1.49 19.46 39.92
C ASP A 78 1.45 20.33 38.66
N ALA A 79 2.61 20.75 38.14
CA ALA A 79 2.69 21.49 36.87
C ALA A 79 2.85 20.57 35.65
N ALA A 80 2.82 19.25 35.83
CA ALA A 80 3.05 18.24 34.81
C ALA A 80 4.34 18.50 34.00
N ARG A 81 5.40 18.97 34.66
CA ARG A 81 6.68 19.23 33.99
C ARG A 81 7.56 17.99 33.95
N HIS A 82 7.50 17.16 34.98
CA HIS A 82 8.36 16.00 35.14
C HIS A 82 7.56 14.78 35.61
N ALA A 83 7.81 13.64 34.97
CA ALA A 83 7.39 12.32 35.43
C ALA A 83 8.63 11.58 35.97
N VAL A 84 8.80 11.60 37.29
CA VAL A 84 10.02 11.13 37.97
C VAL A 84 9.86 9.68 38.42
N VAL A 85 10.76 8.81 37.98
CA VAL A 85 10.82 7.42 38.46
C VAL A 85 11.45 7.40 39.85
N LEU A 86 10.74 6.89 40.86
CA LEU A 86 11.24 6.77 42.23
C LEU A 86 11.70 5.35 42.58
N ALA A 87 11.02 4.32 42.06
CA ALA A 87 11.32 2.93 42.34
C ALA A 87 10.85 2.01 41.21
N GLY A 88 11.39 0.79 41.15
CA GLY A 88 10.96 -0.26 40.22
C GLY A 88 11.24 0.04 38.74
N ALA A 89 12.32 0.76 38.43
CA ALA A 89 12.75 1.01 37.05
C ALA A 89 12.88 -0.30 36.23
N HIS A 90 13.48 -1.34 36.83
CA HIS A 90 13.63 -2.69 36.28
C HIS A 90 12.30 -3.47 36.15
N ARG A 91 11.21 -2.98 36.76
CA ARG A 91 9.85 -3.53 36.63
C ARG A 91 8.95 -2.73 35.68
N GLY A 92 9.56 -1.91 34.83
CA GLY A 92 8.85 -1.08 33.86
C GLY A 92 8.55 0.33 34.36
N GLY A 93 9.18 0.79 35.45
CA GLY A 93 9.03 2.17 35.94
C GLY A 93 9.43 3.24 34.92
N ASN A 94 10.46 2.98 34.12
CA ASN A 94 10.87 3.91 33.05
C ASN A 94 9.80 4.00 31.97
N ALA A 95 9.30 2.86 31.48
CA ALA A 95 8.23 2.82 30.51
C ALA A 95 6.92 3.44 31.06
N LEU A 96 6.64 3.28 32.36
CA LEU A 96 5.52 3.94 33.01
C LEU A 96 5.72 5.47 33.04
N ALA A 97 6.94 5.94 33.31
CA ALA A 97 7.24 7.37 33.28
C ALA A 97 7.12 7.97 31.87
N ASP A 98 7.57 7.26 30.84
CA ASP A 98 7.38 7.66 29.44
C ASP A 98 5.90 7.76 29.09
N ARG A 99 5.10 6.74 29.44
CA ARG A 99 3.65 6.75 29.21
C ARG A 99 2.94 7.89 29.96
N VAL A 100 3.35 8.19 31.19
CA VAL A 100 2.81 9.30 31.99
C VAL A 100 3.23 10.64 31.38
N ALA A 101 4.48 10.75 30.92
CA ALA A 101 5.03 11.92 30.26
C ALA A 101 4.29 12.21 28.95
N ASP A 102 4.12 11.22 28.08
CA ASP A 102 3.39 11.33 26.83
C ASP A 102 1.94 11.77 27.05
N ALA A 103 1.28 11.21 28.06
CA ALA A 103 -0.11 11.53 28.37
C ALA A 103 -0.32 12.96 28.89
N LEU A 104 0.68 13.52 29.59
CA LEU A 104 0.57 14.83 30.24
C LEU A 104 1.41 15.93 29.61
N GLY A 105 2.23 15.60 28.59
CA GLY A 105 3.22 16.52 28.02
C GLY A 105 4.38 16.81 28.97
N ALA A 106 4.67 15.92 29.92
CA ALA A 106 5.76 16.07 30.88
C ALA A 106 7.09 15.53 30.31
N GLN A 107 8.20 15.83 30.98
CA GLN A 107 9.50 15.23 30.70
C GLN A 107 9.73 14.02 31.63
N PRO A 108 10.02 12.81 31.11
CA PRO A 108 10.40 11.70 31.98
C PRO A 108 11.76 11.98 32.63
N VAL A 109 11.86 11.74 33.93
CA VAL A 109 13.10 11.89 34.72
C VAL A 109 13.49 10.52 35.24
N VAL A 110 14.42 9.88 34.53
CA VAL A 110 14.97 8.55 34.80
C VAL A 110 16.43 8.69 35.19
N THR A 111 16.84 8.12 36.31
CA THR A 111 18.21 8.27 36.87
C THR A 111 18.95 6.95 37.06
N THR A 112 18.43 5.84 36.54
CA THR A 112 19.07 4.52 36.59
C THR A 112 20.40 4.53 35.84
N ALA A 113 21.41 3.84 36.39
CA ALA A 113 22.77 3.82 35.83
C ALA A 113 22.83 3.27 34.40
N THR A 114 21.94 2.34 34.05
CA THR A 114 21.74 1.82 32.69
C THR A 114 21.29 2.94 31.73
N ASP A 115 20.26 3.71 32.06
CA ASP A 115 19.72 4.76 31.19
C ASP A 115 20.56 6.04 31.16
N THR A 116 21.16 6.43 32.30
CA THR A 116 22.02 7.63 32.37
C THR A 116 23.31 7.46 31.55
N LEU A 117 23.70 6.20 31.27
CA LEU A 117 24.80 5.84 30.37
C LEU A 117 24.33 5.43 28.96
N GLY A 118 23.02 5.48 28.69
CA GLY A 118 22.40 5.06 27.43
C GLY A 118 22.42 3.56 27.17
N ARG A 119 22.73 2.72 28.16
CA ARG A 119 22.95 1.27 28.05
C ARG A 119 21.68 0.49 28.43
N ALA A 120 21.27 -0.46 27.59
CA ALA A 120 20.10 -1.29 27.83
C ALA A 120 20.24 -2.08 29.16
N SER A 121 19.18 -2.10 29.98
CA SER A 121 19.07 -3.03 31.11
C SER A 121 18.92 -4.46 30.58
N LEU A 122 19.74 -5.40 31.07
CA LEU A 122 19.60 -6.81 30.73
C LEU A 122 18.23 -7.37 31.15
N ASP A 123 17.54 -6.73 32.10
CA ASP A 123 16.17 -7.06 32.54
C ASP A 123 15.16 -7.15 31.38
N GLY A 124 15.39 -6.41 30.28
CA GLY A 124 14.54 -6.41 29.09
C GLY A 124 15.07 -7.27 27.94
N LEU A 125 16.12 -8.07 28.15
CA LEU A 125 16.75 -8.84 27.09
C LEU A 125 15.78 -9.87 26.49
N GLY A 126 15.76 -9.99 25.16
CA GLY A 126 14.82 -10.84 24.43
C GLY A 126 13.39 -10.28 24.31
N THR A 127 13.01 -9.27 25.12
CA THR A 127 11.62 -8.74 25.14
C THR A 127 11.21 -8.13 23.80
N ALA A 128 12.14 -7.47 23.09
CA ALA A 128 11.90 -6.91 21.76
C ALA A 128 11.54 -7.98 20.69
N CYS A 129 11.79 -9.25 21.00
CA CYS A 129 11.51 -10.41 20.17
C CYS A 129 10.47 -11.36 20.80
N GLY A 130 9.73 -10.87 21.82
CA GLY A 130 8.74 -11.66 22.56
C GLY A 130 9.32 -12.69 23.54
N GLY A 131 10.64 -12.71 23.72
CA GLY A 131 11.31 -13.54 24.72
C GLY A 131 11.28 -12.92 26.11
N ARG A 132 11.63 -13.72 27.12
CA ARG A 132 11.72 -13.26 28.52
C ARG A 132 12.94 -13.86 29.20
N LEU A 133 13.42 -13.22 30.25
CA LEU A 133 14.45 -13.82 31.10
C LEU A 133 13.88 -15.01 31.88
N ASP A 134 14.71 -16.02 32.08
CA ASP A 134 14.40 -17.11 32.99
C ASP A 134 14.51 -16.63 34.44
N PRO A 135 13.43 -16.72 35.25
CA PRO A 135 13.46 -16.25 36.63
C PRO A 135 14.39 -17.05 37.54
N ASP A 136 14.69 -18.31 37.21
CA ASP A 136 15.44 -19.23 38.08
C ASP A 136 16.96 -19.09 37.90
N VAL A 137 17.40 -18.51 36.78
CA VAL A 137 18.81 -18.47 36.34
C VAL A 137 19.26 -17.08 35.88
N ALA A 138 18.64 -16.04 36.41
CA ALA A 138 18.92 -14.65 36.06
C ALA A 138 19.92 -14.00 37.04
N ASP A 139 21.23 -14.27 36.87
CA ASP A 139 22.32 -13.53 37.55
C ASP A 139 22.52 -12.14 36.87
N VAL A 140 21.42 -11.41 36.71
CA VAL A 140 21.34 -10.21 35.87
C VAL A 140 22.24 -9.10 36.38
N ALA A 141 22.35 -8.93 37.69
CA ALA A 141 23.18 -7.90 38.29
C ALA A 141 24.67 -8.11 37.96
N GLU A 142 25.16 -9.34 38.11
CA GLU A 142 26.54 -9.73 37.85
C GLU A 142 26.90 -9.63 36.36
N VAL A 143 26.05 -10.16 35.47
CA VAL A 143 26.29 -10.08 34.02
C VAL A 143 26.17 -8.63 33.53
N THR A 144 25.24 -7.84 34.07
CA THR A 144 25.14 -6.40 33.76
C THR A 144 26.40 -5.67 34.23
N ALA A 145 26.87 -5.92 35.46
CA ALA A 145 28.09 -5.32 35.98
C ALA A 145 29.31 -5.64 35.10
N ALA A 146 29.43 -6.89 34.63
CA ALA A 146 30.49 -7.29 33.71
C ALA A 146 30.44 -6.56 32.37
N LEU A 147 29.26 -6.46 31.74
CA LEU A 147 29.08 -5.67 30.51
C LEU A 147 29.43 -4.19 30.75
N LEU A 148 29.00 -3.62 31.89
CA LEU A 148 29.26 -2.22 32.23
C LEU A 148 30.76 -1.94 32.46
N ALA A 149 31.47 -2.91 33.03
CA ALA A 149 32.92 -2.88 33.25
C ALA A 149 33.74 -3.13 31.97
N GLY A 150 33.09 -3.45 30.85
CA GLY A 150 33.76 -3.76 29.58
C GLY A 150 34.38 -5.15 29.53
N THR A 151 34.01 -6.04 30.47
CA THR A 151 34.40 -7.45 30.43
C THR A 151 33.70 -8.15 29.26
N ARG A 152 34.42 -9.01 28.54
CA ARG A 152 33.84 -9.81 27.46
C ARG A 152 32.85 -10.82 28.06
N VAL A 153 31.64 -10.85 27.51
CA VAL A 153 30.56 -11.78 27.91
C VAL A 153 30.33 -12.77 26.78
N ALA A 154 30.36 -14.07 27.07
CA ALA A 154 30.05 -15.09 26.08
C ALA A 154 28.54 -15.09 25.78
N ARG A 155 28.15 -15.35 24.54
CA ARG A 155 26.75 -15.59 24.15
C ARG A 155 26.62 -16.91 23.43
N TRP A 156 25.85 -17.81 24.01
CA TRP A 156 25.49 -19.07 23.38
C TRP A 156 24.03 -19.03 22.96
N ARG A 157 23.76 -19.51 21.74
CA ARG A 157 22.43 -19.62 21.15
C ARG A 157 22.25 -21.05 20.67
N GLU A 158 21.28 -21.78 21.23
CA GLU A 158 21.01 -23.15 20.79
C GLU A 158 20.45 -23.20 19.35
N GLN A 159 19.66 -22.18 19.00
CA GLN A 159 19.24 -21.87 17.63
C GLN A 159 19.41 -20.38 17.38
N PRO A 160 19.44 -19.89 16.12
CA PRO A 160 19.63 -18.47 15.80
C PRO A 160 18.41 -17.60 16.18
N TRP A 161 17.97 -17.66 17.43
CA TRP A 161 16.95 -16.78 17.97
C TRP A 161 17.56 -15.41 18.26
N PRO A 162 16.84 -14.33 17.93
CA PRO A 162 17.31 -12.99 18.21
C PRO A 162 17.32 -12.71 19.71
N THR A 163 18.27 -11.87 20.14
CA THR A 163 18.38 -11.41 21.54
C THR A 163 18.03 -9.95 21.72
N GLY A 164 18.02 -9.19 20.62
CA GLY A 164 18.04 -7.74 20.66
C GLY A 164 19.46 -7.19 20.86
N PRO A 165 19.66 -5.87 20.73
CA PRO A 165 20.97 -5.23 20.85
C PRO A 165 21.57 -5.39 22.25
N LEU A 166 22.86 -5.75 22.30
CA LEU A 166 23.58 -6.03 23.55
C LEU A 166 24.64 -4.96 23.84
N PRO A 167 24.61 -4.29 25.01
CA PRO A 167 25.33 -3.04 25.26
C PRO A 167 26.85 -3.16 25.50
N GLY A 168 27.47 -4.33 25.29
CA GLY A 168 28.87 -4.57 25.62
C GLY A 168 29.57 -5.57 24.69
N PRO A 169 30.87 -5.87 24.94
CA PRO A 169 31.65 -6.78 24.10
C PRO A 169 31.17 -8.22 24.27
N VAL A 170 30.13 -8.58 23.53
CA VAL A 170 29.57 -9.92 23.49
C VAL A 170 30.23 -10.73 22.39
N THR A 171 30.64 -11.96 22.70
CA THR A 171 31.23 -12.89 21.73
C THR A 171 30.39 -14.13 21.62
N ASP A 172 29.97 -14.46 20.40
CA ASP A 172 29.22 -15.66 20.13
C ASP A 172 30.12 -16.89 20.27
N VAL A 173 29.64 -17.88 21.02
CA VAL A 173 30.30 -19.19 21.19
C VAL A 173 29.42 -20.29 20.59
N PRO A 174 30.00 -21.31 19.94
CA PRO A 174 29.24 -22.34 19.24
C PRO A 174 28.60 -23.37 20.19
N SER A 175 29.13 -23.52 21.40
CA SER A 175 28.66 -24.46 22.42
C SER A 175 28.68 -23.81 23.81
N LEU A 176 27.94 -24.39 24.78
CA LEU A 176 27.93 -23.90 26.16
C LEU A 176 29.28 -24.13 26.85
N GLU A 177 29.95 -25.23 26.51
CA GLU A 177 31.22 -25.64 27.10
C GLU A 177 32.37 -24.70 26.73
N GLU A 178 32.25 -23.99 25.62
CA GLU A 178 33.22 -22.99 25.14
C GLU A 178 32.96 -21.58 25.69
N GLY A 179 31.86 -21.37 26.40
CA GLY A 179 31.46 -20.07 26.95
C GLY A 179 31.83 -19.89 28.42
N ASP A 180 32.95 -19.22 28.70
CA ASP A 180 33.31 -18.86 30.07
C ASP A 180 32.32 -17.83 30.65
N PRO A 181 31.83 -18.01 31.90
CA PRO A 181 31.06 -17.01 32.60
C PRO A 181 31.85 -15.70 32.79
N PRO A 182 31.20 -14.51 32.73
CA PRO A 182 29.76 -14.30 32.58
C PRO A 182 29.20 -14.63 31.19
N LEU A 183 28.02 -15.28 31.16
CA LEU A 183 27.41 -15.87 29.96
C LEU A 183 25.97 -15.38 29.73
N ILE A 184 25.58 -15.20 28.46
CA ILE A 184 24.19 -15.06 28.01
C ILE A 184 23.83 -16.34 27.24
N ALA A 185 22.83 -17.09 27.72
CA ALA A 185 22.35 -18.30 27.06
C ALA A 185 20.94 -18.09 26.49
N VAL A 186 20.70 -18.51 25.24
CA VAL A 186 19.40 -18.42 24.59
C VAL A 186 18.93 -19.82 24.22
N THR A 187 17.93 -20.31 24.94
CA THR A 187 17.44 -21.69 24.78
C THR A 187 16.02 -21.83 25.32
N ASP A 188 15.23 -22.71 24.70
CA ASP A 188 13.93 -23.12 25.21
C ASP A 188 13.97 -24.34 26.14
N ARG A 189 15.18 -24.86 26.41
CA ARG A 189 15.39 -26.05 27.24
C ARG A 189 15.81 -25.72 28.66
N ARG A 190 15.31 -26.51 29.61
CA ARG A 190 15.74 -26.52 31.01
C ARG A 190 17.03 -27.32 31.14
N ILE A 191 18.15 -26.63 30.92
CA ILE A 191 19.50 -27.18 31.05
C ILE A 191 20.30 -26.40 32.09
N ALA A 192 21.31 -27.04 32.68
CA ALA A 192 22.27 -26.37 33.52
C ALA A 192 23.15 -25.44 32.67
N VAL A 193 23.33 -24.20 33.12
CA VAL A 193 24.19 -23.22 32.49
C VAL A 193 25.27 -22.75 33.48
N PRO A 194 26.53 -22.59 33.04
CA PRO A 194 27.61 -22.06 33.88
C PRO A 194 27.28 -20.65 34.40
N ARG A 195 27.52 -20.39 35.70
CA ARG A 195 27.21 -19.10 36.34
C ARG A 195 28.45 -18.26 36.63
N PRO A 196 28.37 -16.92 36.67
CA PRO A 196 27.15 -16.11 36.51
C PRO A 196 26.60 -16.11 35.08
N ALA A 197 25.28 -16.27 34.93
CA ALA A 197 24.63 -16.25 33.63
C ALA A 197 23.26 -15.58 33.62
N VAL A 198 22.85 -15.16 32.43
CA VAL A 198 21.47 -14.74 32.12
C VAL A 198 20.94 -15.69 31.05
N VAL A 199 19.77 -16.30 31.31
CA VAL A 199 19.10 -17.17 30.34
C VAL A 199 17.92 -16.44 29.72
N VAL A 200 17.90 -16.33 28.40
CA VAL A 200 16.79 -15.79 27.61
C VAL A 200 15.96 -16.97 27.08
N ARG A 201 14.66 -16.92 27.35
CA ARG A 201 13.64 -17.87 26.90
C ARG A 201 12.94 -17.31 25.65
N PRO A 202 13.28 -17.79 24.45
CA PRO A 202 12.60 -17.37 23.22
C PRO A 202 11.16 -17.93 23.20
N PRO A 203 10.19 -17.23 22.59
CA PRO A 203 8.82 -17.72 22.43
C PRO A 203 8.75 -18.72 21.27
N SER A 204 9.48 -19.83 21.39
CA SER A 204 9.70 -20.80 20.32
C SER A 204 8.69 -21.95 20.32
N LEU A 205 7.95 -22.19 21.40
CA LEU A 205 7.12 -23.38 21.56
C LEU A 205 5.64 -23.09 21.37
N ILE A 206 4.96 -23.92 20.57
CA ILE A 206 3.51 -23.97 20.47
C ILE A 206 3.02 -25.25 21.13
N VAL A 207 2.07 -25.13 22.04
CA VAL A 207 1.44 -26.29 22.68
C VAL A 207 0.10 -26.56 22.02
N GLY A 208 0.01 -27.65 21.27
CA GLY A 208 -1.25 -28.10 20.69
C GLY A 208 -2.01 -29.00 21.65
N VAL A 209 -3.31 -28.74 21.83
CA VAL A 209 -4.14 -29.47 22.80
C VAL A 209 -5.42 -29.98 22.15
N GLY A 210 -5.68 -31.28 22.29
CA GLY A 210 -6.98 -31.88 22.00
C GLY A 210 -7.67 -32.32 23.28
N ALA A 211 -8.71 -31.60 23.72
CA ALA A 211 -9.51 -31.96 24.89
C ALA A 211 -10.91 -32.46 24.50
N SER A 212 -11.42 -33.50 25.16
CA SER A 212 -12.80 -33.98 25.04
C SER A 212 -13.71 -33.15 25.96
N ARG A 213 -15.01 -33.06 25.64
CA ARG A 213 -15.97 -32.30 26.47
C ARG A 213 -15.94 -32.83 27.91
N GLY A 214 -15.74 -31.94 28.88
CA GLY A 214 -15.66 -32.30 30.30
C GLY A 214 -14.25 -32.62 30.81
N ALA A 215 -13.21 -32.44 29.99
CA ALA A 215 -11.83 -32.41 30.48
C ALA A 215 -11.68 -31.30 31.53
N THR A 216 -10.96 -31.57 32.62
CA THR A 216 -10.78 -30.56 33.67
C THR A 216 -9.58 -29.64 33.37
N THR A 217 -9.65 -28.39 33.83
CA THR A 217 -8.51 -27.45 33.74
C THR A 217 -7.24 -28.04 34.36
N ALA A 218 -7.37 -28.75 35.48
CA ALA A 218 -6.26 -29.40 36.17
C ALA A 218 -5.62 -30.51 35.34
N GLU A 219 -6.44 -31.37 34.70
CA GLU A 219 -5.94 -32.42 33.82
C GLU A 219 -5.19 -31.86 32.61
N VAL A 220 -5.75 -30.83 31.96
CA VAL A 220 -5.09 -30.18 30.81
C VAL A 220 -3.78 -29.52 31.22
N ALA A 221 -3.77 -28.76 32.33
CA ALA A 221 -2.57 -28.12 32.83
C ALA A 221 -1.48 -29.13 33.18
N ALA A 222 -1.84 -30.21 33.90
CA ALA A 222 -0.91 -31.26 34.28
C ALA A 222 -0.33 -32.00 33.05
N ALA A 223 -1.16 -32.26 32.03
CA ALA A 223 -0.70 -32.87 30.79
C ALA A 223 0.30 -31.99 30.05
N ILE A 224 0.09 -30.68 30.01
CA ILE A 224 1.01 -29.71 29.41
C ILE A 224 2.32 -29.66 30.20
N ASP A 225 2.25 -29.50 31.52
CA ASP A 225 3.44 -29.39 32.37
C ASP A 225 4.27 -30.66 32.34
N GLY A 226 3.64 -31.84 32.38
CA GLY A 226 4.31 -33.13 32.23
C GLY A 226 4.99 -33.27 30.86
N ALA A 227 4.29 -32.92 29.78
CA ALA A 227 4.87 -32.98 28.43
C ALA A 227 6.09 -32.07 28.27
N LEU A 228 6.05 -30.85 28.82
CA LEU A 228 7.18 -29.92 28.79
C LEU A 228 8.33 -30.40 29.69
N ALA A 229 8.03 -30.83 30.91
CA ALA A 229 9.03 -31.28 31.88
C ALA A 229 9.80 -32.50 31.39
N ASP A 230 9.11 -33.52 30.90
CA ASP A 230 9.72 -34.75 30.37
C ASP A 230 10.60 -34.49 29.14
N ALA A 231 10.24 -33.48 28.34
CA ALA A 231 11.03 -33.05 27.18
C ALA A 231 12.17 -32.09 27.56
N GLY A 232 12.29 -31.71 28.84
CA GLY A 232 13.26 -30.73 29.31
C GLY A 232 13.03 -29.34 28.71
N LEU A 233 11.79 -28.96 28.45
CA LEU A 233 11.40 -27.67 27.86
C LEU A 233 10.91 -26.69 28.94
N SER A 234 11.15 -25.40 28.71
CA SER A 234 10.70 -24.34 29.60
C SER A 234 9.31 -23.85 29.20
N SER A 235 8.37 -23.81 30.16
CA SER A 235 7.06 -23.18 29.98
C SER A 235 7.17 -21.68 29.65
N ALA A 236 8.26 -21.02 30.03
CA ALA A 236 8.53 -19.63 29.65
C ALA A 236 8.77 -19.46 28.13
N SER A 237 9.10 -20.53 27.41
CA SER A 237 9.28 -20.50 25.96
C SER A 237 8.01 -20.79 25.17
N VAL A 238 6.87 -21.04 25.84
CA VAL A 238 5.58 -21.21 25.17
C VAL A 238 5.05 -19.86 24.70
N ALA A 239 4.83 -19.76 23.39
CA ALA A 239 4.29 -18.58 22.73
C ALA A 239 2.76 -18.59 22.74
N SER A 240 2.14 -19.74 22.50
CA SER A 240 0.68 -19.88 22.43
C SER A 240 0.20 -21.32 22.64
N LEU A 241 -1.10 -21.44 22.89
CA LEU A 241 -1.85 -22.69 22.83
C LEU A 241 -2.61 -22.77 21.51
N ALA A 242 -2.65 -23.96 20.89
CA ALA A 242 -3.36 -24.16 19.63
C ALA A 242 -4.36 -25.32 19.73
N THR A 243 -5.54 -25.16 19.14
CA THR A 243 -6.54 -26.23 19.02
C THR A 243 -7.42 -26.07 17.79
N VAL A 244 -8.39 -26.97 17.61
CA VAL A 244 -9.40 -26.89 16.55
C VAL A 244 -10.55 -25.97 16.96
N GLU A 245 -11.09 -25.18 16.02
CA GLU A 245 -12.22 -24.26 16.24
C GLU A 245 -13.45 -24.93 16.88
N ALA A 246 -13.70 -26.21 16.57
CA ALA A 246 -14.78 -26.98 17.17
C ALA A 246 -14.67 -27.13 18.70
N LYS A 247 -13.52 -26.78 19.29
CA LYS A 247 -13.24 -26.79 20.73
C LYS A 247 -13.06 -25.37 21.30
N ALA A 248 -13.43 -24.34 20.54
CA ALA A 248 -13.32 -22.95 20.99
C ALA A 248 -14.15 -22.66 22.25
N ASP A 249 -15.21 -23.41 22.50
CA ASP A 249 -16.10 -23.31 23.66
C ASP A 249 -15.64 -24.11 24.88
N GLU A 250 -14.54 -24.88 24.78
CA GLU A 250 -14.09 -25.76 25.87
C GLU A 250 -13.51 -24.94 27.05
N PRO A 251 -14.15 -24.93 28.24
CA PRO A 251 -13.76 -24.07 29.34
C PRO A 251 -12.35 -24.34 29.87
N ALA A 252 -11.91 -25.60 29.86
CA ALA A 252 -10.59 -25.99 30.36
C ALA A 252 -9.46 -25.36 29.54
N LEU A 253 -9.60 -25.29 28.20
CA LEU A 253 -8.57 -24.69 27.33
C LEU A 253 -8.46 -23.19 27.55
N ARG A 254 -9.60 -22.49 27.65
CA ARG A 254 -9.65 -21.05 27.93
C ARG A 254 -9.06 -20.73 29.29
N ALA A 255 -9.42 -21.49 30.31
CA ALA A 255 -8.93 -21.29 31.67
C ALA A 255 -7.41 -21.49 31.77
N VAL A 256 -6.86 -22.52 31.11
CA VAL A 256 -5.39 -22.72 31.07
C VAL A 256 -4.69 -21.60 30.31
N ALA A 257 -5.24 -21.19 29.15
CA ALA A 257 -4.68 -20.10 28.34
C ALA A 257 -4.66 -18.77 29.13
N GLU A 258 -5.76 -18.40 29.75
CA GLU A 258 -5.91 -17.19 30.56
C GLU A 258 -4.98 -17.21 31.78
N ALA A 259 -4.96 -18.32 32.53
CA ALA A 259 -4.11 -18.46 33.72
C ALA A 259 -2.62 -18.34 33.41
N ARG A 260 -2.20 -18.69 32.20
CA ARG A 260 -0.79 -18.61 31.76
C ARG A 260 -0.47 -17.38 30.92
N GLY A 261 -1.48 -16.57 30.58
CA GLY A 261 -1.33 -15.44 29.66
C GLY A 261 -0.92 -15.86 28.24
N TRP A 262 -1.30 -17.06 27.82
CA TRP A 262 -1.00 -17.59 26.48
C TRP A 262 -2.16 -17.32 25.53
N PRO A 263 -1.92 -16.74 24.34
CA PRO A 263 -2.91 -16.67 23.28
C PRO A 263 -3.45 -18.07 22.94
N LEU A 264 -4.76 -18.18 22.70
CA LEU A 264 -5.41 -19.40 22.22
C LEU A 264 -5.69 -19.26 20.73
N GLU A 265 -4.93 -20.00 19.92
CA GLU A 265 -5.07 -20.09 18.47
C GLU A 265 -6.07 -21.19 18.09
N LEU A 266 -7.01 -20.83 17.22
CA LEU A 266 -8.07 -21.71 16.75
C LEU A 266 -7.91 -21.95 15.26
N HIS A 267 -7.93 -23.22 14.87
CA HIS A 267 -7.76 -23.62 13.48
C HIS A 267 -8.99 -24.34 12.94
N PRO A 268 -9.44 -24.02 11.71
CA PRO A 268 -10.49 -24.78 11.05
C PRO A 268 -10.10 -26.25 10.87
N ALA A 269 -11.04 -27.16 11.10
CA ALA A 269 -10.83 -28.61 10.93
C ALA A 269 -10.22 -28.97 9.56
N GLY A 270 -10.72 -28.35 8.49
CA GLY A 270 -10.23 -28.59 7.13
C GLY A 270 -8.79 -28.12 6.89
N ALA A 271 -8.31 -27.12 7.64
CA ALA A 271 -6.90 -26.72 7.60
C ALA A 271 -6.03 -27.75 8.31
N LEU A 272 -6.45 -28.18 9.51
CA LEU A 272 -5.74 -29.20 10.28
C LEU A 272 -5.70 -30.58 9.60
N ALA A 273 -6.73 -30.92 8.82
CA ALA A 273 -6.80 -32.19 8.08
C ALA A 273 -5.70 -32.33 7.02
N ARG A 274 -5.15 -31.20 6.53
CA ARG A 274 -4.07 -31.17 5.53
C ARG A 274 -2.68 -31.27 6.14
N VAL A 275 -2.57 -31.17 7.47
CA VAL A 275 -1.29 -31.21 8.17
C VAL A 275 -0.89 -32.68 8.36
N PRO A 276 0.26 -33.13 7.83
CA PRO A 276 0.78 -34.47 8.11
C PRO A 276 1.12 -34.58 9.60
N VAL A 277 0.65 -35.65 10.24
CA VAL A 277 0.88 -35.91 11.67
C VAL A 277 1.41 -37.31 11.89
N PRO A 278 2.34 -37.52 12.85
CA PRO A 278 2.95 -38.83 13.06
C PRO A 278 2.00 -39.82 13.74
N ASN A 279 1.05 -39.34 14.57
CA ASN A 279 0.15 -40.19 15.33
C ASN A 279 -1.32 -39.91 14.98
N PRO A 280 -1.86 -40.43 13.86
CA PRO A 280 -3.27 -40.27 13.52
C PRO A 280 -4.21 -40.97 14.54
N SER A 281 -5.45 -40.49 14.64
CA SER A 281 -6.53 -41.00 15.49
C SER A 281 -7.83 -41.03 14.69
N GLU A 282 -8.41 -42.22 14.54
CA GLU A 282 -9.72 -42.38 13.91
C GLU A 282 -10.85 -41.68 14.69
N GLU A 283 -10.71 -41.60 16.02
CA GLU A 283 -11.66 -40.93 16.90
C GLU A 283 -11.66 -39.43 16.63
N ALA A 284 -10.48 -38.80 16.54
CA ALA A 284 -10.35 -37.39 16.18
C ALA A 284 -10.85 -37.11 14.75
N ALA A 285 -10.54 -38.01 13.80
CA ALA A 285 -10.98 -37.87 12.42
C ALA A 285 -12.52 -37.91 12.31
N ARG A 286 -13.18 -38.82 13.05
CA ARG A 286 -14.64 -38.91 13.10
C ARG A 286 -15.29 -37.74 13.85
N ALA A 287 -14.68 -37.30 14.96
CA ALA A 287 -15.30 -36.29 15.83
C ALA A 287 -15.18 -34.86 15.27
N VAL A 288 -14.04 -34.51 14.70
CA VAL A 288 -13.71 -33.12 14.31
C VAL A 288 -13.04 -33.01 12.95
N GLY A 289 -12.90 -34.11 12.19
CA GLY A 289 -12.43 -34.06 10.81
C GLY A 289 -10.92 -33.89 10.62
N THR A 290 -10.10 -34.07 11.67
CA THR A 290 -8.62 -34.06 11.57
C THR A 290 -8.02 -35.32 12.17
N ALA A 291 -6.91 -35.80 11.59
CA ALA A 291 -6.21 -36.99 12.06
C ALA A 291 -5.62 -36.83 13.47
N SER A 292 -5.28 -35.63 13.93
CA SER A 292 -4.77 -35.39 15.29
C SER A 292 -4.94 -33.93 15.64
N VAL A 293 -5.82 -33.60 16.60
CA VAL A 293 -6.03 -32.19 17.00
C VAL A 293 -4.76 -31.58 17.58
N ALA A 294 -4.13 -32.27 18.54
CA ALA A 294 -2.96 -31.73 19.25
C ALA A 294 -1.77 -31.50 18.30
N GLU A 295 -1.39 -32.51 17.51
CA GLU A 295 -0.21 -32.39 16.63
C GLU A 295 -0.48 -31.46 15.45
N ALA A 296 -1.64 -31.58 14.80
CA ALA A 296 -1.95 -30.74 13.64
C ALA A 296 -2.05 -29.27 14.04
N ALA A 297 -2.67 -28.95 15.19
CA ALA A 297 -2.77 -27.57 15.65
C ALA A 297 -1.42 -26.99 16.08
N ALA A 298 -0.59 -27.79 16.78
CA ALA A 298 0.78 -27.39 17.12
C ALA A 298 1.60 -27.09 15.86
N LEU A 299 1.60 -27.99 14.88
CA LEU A 299 2.34 -27.84 13.63
C LEU A 299 1.81 -26.71 12.73
N ALA A 300 0.48 -26.56 12.63
CA ALA A 300 -0.14 -25.50 11.84
C ALA A 300 0.25 -24.11 12.34
N SER A 301 0.25 -23.93 13.67
CA SER A 301 0.62 -22.64 14.27
C SER A 301 2.13 -22.42 14.28
N ALA A 302 2.91 -23.47 14.58
CA ALA A 302 4.36 -23.36 14.68
C ALA A 302 5.03 -23.16 13.31
N GLN A 303 4.44 -23.73 12.25
CA GLN A 303 5.07 -23.87 10.92
C GLN A 303 6.51 -24.41 11.02
N GLY A 304 6.68 -25.41 11.90
CA GLY A 304 7.98 -25.89 12.31
C GLY A 304 7.97 -27.38 12.59
N THR A 305 8.75 -27.81 13.57
CA THR A 305 8.97 -29.24 13.85
C THR A 305 8.32 -29.68 15.14
N LEU A 306 7.81 -30.90 15.16
CA LEU A 306 7.25 -31.49 16.37
C LEU A 306 8.40 -31.90 17.30
N VAL A 307 8.37 -31.43 18.55
CA VAL A 307 9.36 -31.74 19.58
C VAL A 307 8.82 -32.67 20.65
N VAL A 308 7.50 -32.69 20.83
CA VAL A 308 6.78 -33.66 21.63
C VAL A 308 5.63 -34.19 20.81
N GLU A 309 5.70 -35.47 20.44
CA GLU A 309 4.61 -36.20 19.82
C GLU A 309 3.38 -36.29 20.73
N LYS A 310 2.22 -36.64 20.16
CA LYS A 310 0.96 -36.72 20.92
C LYS A 310 1.08 -37.59 22.16
N ARG A 311 0.89 -36.97 23.32
CA ARG A 311 0.74 -37.64 24.62
C ARG A 311 -0.67 -37.53 25.13
N ARG A 312 -1.20 -38.61 25.70
CA ARG A 312 -2.49 -38.61 26.41
C ARG A 312 -2.28 -38.13 27.84
N SER A 313 -3.26 -37.43 28.40
CA SER A 313 -3.32 -37.12 29.83
C SER A 313 -3.40 -38.40 30.66
N ALA A 314 -3.01 -38.31 31.93
CA ALA A 314 -3.11 -39.38 32.91
C ALA A 314 -3.80 -38.84 34.18
N PRO A 315 -5.15 -38.69 34.17
CA PRO A 315 -5.87 -38.20 35.34
C PRO A 315 -5.85 -39.22 36.49
N GLU A 316 -5.91 -38.74 37.74
CA GLU A 316 -5.94 -39.60 38.95
C GLU A 316 -7.17 -40.52 38.99
N ALA A 317 -8.28 -40.10 38.37
CA ALA A 317 -9.50 -40.90 38.23
C ALA A 317 -10.19 -40.61 36.88
N GLY A 318 -10.69 -41.66 36.23
CA GLY A 318 -11.38 -41.56 34.93
C GLY A 318 -10.50 -41.90 33.73
N ALA A 319 -11.09 -41.79 32.52
CA ALA A 319 -10.35 -41.97 31.28
C ALA A 319 -9.58 -40.69 30.91
N ALA A 320 -8.48 -40.83 30.16
CA ALA A 320 -7.74 -39.69 29.63
C ALA A 320 -8.60 -38.88 28.66
N MET A 321 -8.87 -37.62 29.00
CA MET A 321 -9.73 -36.72 28.23
C MET A 321 -8.96 -35.65 27.46
N ALA A 322 -7.65 -35.55 27.64
CA ALA A 322 -6.81 -34.58 26.94
C ALA A 322 -5.63 -35.23 26.22
N THR A 323 -5.21 -34.60 25.14
CA THR A 323 -3.98 -34.92 24.41
C THR A 323 -3.19 -33.64 24.21
N VAL A 324 -1.87 -33.74 24.35
CA VAL A 324 -0.94 -32.62 24.20
C VAL A 324 0.17 -33.00 23.23
N ALA A 325 0.56 -32.07 22.39
CA ALA A 325 1.73 -32.15 21.55
C ALA A 325 2.43 -30.79 21.59
N VAL A 326 3.74 -30.76 21.37
CA VAL A 326 4.51 -29.51 21.36
C VAL A 326 5.29 -29.42 20.08
N ALA A 327 5.14 -28.32 19.36
CA ALA A 327 5.92 -28.00 18.18
C ALA A 327 6.80 -26.79 18.44
N ARG A 328 7.98 -26.77 17.83
CA ARG A 328 8.93 -25.66 17.89
C ARG A 328 8.87 -24.88 16.58
N ARG A 329 8.67 -23.57 16.70
CA ARG A 329 8.79 -22.60 15.61
C ARG A 329 10.23 -22.58 15.10
N PRO A 330 10.46 -22.47 13.78
CA PRO A 330 11.81 -22.27 13.27
C PRO A 330 12.41 -20.99 13.87
N ALA A 331 13.67 -21.04 14.29
CA ALA A 331 14.40 -19.84 14.67
C ALA A 331 14.62 -18.98 13.42
N ARG A 332 13.92 -17.85 13.35
CA ARG A 332 13.96 -16.92 12.23
C ARG A 332 14.42 -15.57 12.75
N GLY A 333 15.23 -14.89 11.96
CA GLY A 333 15.43 -13.46 12.15
C GLY A 333 14.24 -12.70 11.58
N HIS A 334 14.30 -11.39 11.71
CA HIS A 334 13.15 -10.54 11.48
C HIS A 334 13.61 -9.25 10.81
N LEU A 335 13.03 -8.93 9.66
CA LEU A 335 13.41 -7.76 8.86
C LEU A 335 12.31 -6.70 8.91
N ARG A 336 12.65 -5.52 9.43
CA ARG A 336 11.75 -4.38 9.52
C ARG A 336 12.16 -3.33 8.51
N LEU A 337 11.28 -3.01 7.58
CA LEU A 337 11.44 -1.93 6.62
C LEU A 337 10.92 -0.67 7.30
N VAL A 338 11.81 0.23 7.74
CA VAL A 338 11.46 1.33 8.65
C VAL A 338 11.61 2.69 8.00
N SER A 339 10.55 3.47 8.12
CA SER A 339 10.46 4.84 7.66
C SER A 339 11.01 5.83 8.69
N THR A 340 11.88 6.75 8.23
CA THR A 340 12.44 7.84 9.06
C THR A 340 11.70 9.16 8.87
N GLY A 341 10.60 9.18 8.10
CA GLY A 341 9.81 10.37 7.85
C GLY A 341 10.56 11.43 7.02
N PRO A 342 10.00 12.65 6.92
CA PRO A 342 10.51 13.66 6.01
C PRO A 342 11.81 14.31 6.50
N GLY A 343 12.08 14.37 7.80
CA GLY A 343 13.29 15.01 8.33
C GLY A 343 13.28 15.21 9.83
N ASP A 344 12.26 15.91 10.33
CA ASP A 344 12.11 16.25 11.74
C ASP A 344 11.87 14.99 12.61
N PRO A 345 12.66 14.79 13.68
CA PRO A 345 12.47 13.68 14.62
C PRO A 345 11.06 13.56 15.22
N ALA A 346 10.32 14.67 15.36
CA ALA A 346 8.93 14.69 15.83
C ALA A 346 7.96 14.03 14.85
N LEU A 347 8.35 13.90 13.58
CA LEU A 347 7.56 13.28 12.51
C LEU A 347 7.90 11.80 12.29
N VAL A 348 8.76 11.23 13.13
CA VAL A 348 9.04 9.79 13.17
C VAL A 348 7.99 9.10 14.05
N PRO A 349 7.14 8.21 13.49
CA PRO A 349 6.10 7.54 14.27
C PRO A 349 6.66 6.69 15.41
N GLN A 350 5.88 6.52 16.49
CA GLN A 350 6.29 5.71 17.62
C GLN A 350 6.65 4.27 17.22
N MET A 351 5.88 3.67 16.32
CA MET A 351 6.17 2.32 15.78
C MET A 351 7.58 2.21 15.15
N ALA A 352 8.06 3.28 14.49
CA ALA A 352 9.41 3.29 13.92
C ALA A 352 10.47 3.38 15.03
N ARG A 353 10.23 4.17 16.08
CA ARG A 353 11.11 4.26 17.25
C ARG A 353 11.21 2.93 17.99
N ASP A 354 10.08 2.25 18.17
CA ASP A 354 10.03 0.92 18.80
C ASP A 354 10.80 -0.11 17.97
N ALA A 355 10.64 -0.08 16.64
CA ALA A 355 11.38 -0.94 15.73
C ALA A 355 12.90 -0.72 15.82
N LEU A 356 13.33 0.55 15.87
CA LEU A 356 14.73 0.96 16.01
C LEU A 356 15.33 0.55 17.36
N ALA A 357 14.58 0.69 18.44
CA ALA A 357 15.02 0.30 19.77
C ALA A 357 15.29 -1.22 19.89
N GLY A 358 14.60 -2.03 19.08
CA GLY A 358 14.79 -3.49 19.03
C GLY A 358 15.84 -3.97 18.02
N ALA A 359 16.45 -3.08 17.23
CA ALA A 359 17.33 -3.46 16.14
C ALA A 359 18.69 -4.01 16.64
N GLU A 360 19.07 -5.21 16.20
CA GLU A 360 20.42 -5.73 16.34
C GLU A 360 21.34 -5.22 15.23
N VAL A 361 20.77 -5.00 14.04
CA VAL A 361 21.46 -4.45 12.88
C VAL A 361 20.57 -3.39 12.24
N VAL A 362 21.17 -2.25 11.90
CA VAL A 362 20.51 -1.21 11.09
C VAL A 362 21.26 -1.07 9.78
N VAL A 363 20.55 -1.27 8.69
CA VAL A 363 21.04 -1.12 7.31
C VAL A 363 20.40 0.13 6.72
N GLY A 364 21.19 1.00 6.09
CA GLY A 364 20.65 2.23 5.50
C GLY A 364 21.69 3.15 4.90
N LEU A 365 21.24 4.29 4.39
CA LEU A 365 22.14 5.39 4.03
C LEU A 365 22.64 6.10 5.29
N ASP A 366 23.89 6.55 5.28
CA ASP A 366 24.53 7.27 6.39
C ASP A 366 23.63 8.41 6.91
N GLN A 367 23.11 9.22 6.00
CA GLN A 367 22.24 10.35 6.32
C GLN A 367 20.94 9.97 7.04
N TYR A 368 20.41 8.76 6.83
CA TYR A 368 19.20 8.29 7.52
C TYR A 368 19.57 7.66 8.86
N ILE A 369 20.68 6.92 8.91
CA ILE A 369 21.21 6.34 10.15
C ILE A 369 21.54 7.45 11.15
N GLU A 370 22.22 8.51 10.73
CA GLU A 370 22.58 9.63 11.62
C GLU A 370 21.35 10.27 12.28
N ARG A 371 20.22 10.37 11.56
CA ARG A 371 18.98 10.97 12.09
C ARG A 371 18.33 10.15 13.17
N VAL A 372 18.46 8.83 13.09
CA VAL A 372 17.83 7.90 14.03
C VAL A 372 18.78 7.39 15.10
N ARG A 373 20.07 7.78 15.05
CA ARG A 373 21.12 7.29 15.94
C ARG A 373 20.75 7.41 17.43
N GLY A 374 20.04 8.47 17.81
CA GLY A 374 19.59 8.68 19.19
C GLY A 374 18.57 7.65 19.71
N TRP A 375 17.93 6.89 18.82
CA TRP A 375 16.98 5.82 19.18
C TRP A 375 17.59 4.42 19.07
N LEU A 376 18.82 4.30 18.56
CA LEU A 376 19.52 3.02 18.50
C LEU A 376 20.12 2.69 19.86
N ARG A 377 19.86 1.47 20.34
CA ARG A 377 20.48 1.00 21.59
C ARG A 377 21.95 0.65 21.37
N PRO A 378 22.81 0.82 22.39
CA PRO A 378 24.19 0.32 22.33
C PRO A 378 24.21 -1.17 22.02
N GLY A 379 25.15 -1.58 21.16
CA GLY A 379 25.22 -2.94 20.63
C GLY A 379 24.56 -3.12 19.27
N CYS A 380 23.74 -2.17 18.82
CA CYS A 380 23.24 -2.17 17.45
C CYS A 380 24.42 -2.04 16.46
N VAL A 381 24.53 -2.99 15.54
CA VAL A 381 25.50 -2.93 14.45
C VAL A 381 24.98 -1.94 13.40
N ILE A 382 25.80 -0.96 13.06
CA ILE A 382 25.48 0.01 12.01
C ILE A 382 26.09 -0.48 10.71
N ASP A 383 25.22 -0.77 9.75
CA ASP A 383 25.58 -1.14 8.39
C ASP A 383 25.23 -0.02 7.40
N ALA A 384 26.14 0.94 7.34
CA ALA A 384 26.10 2.08 6.44
C ALA A 384 26.37 1.67 4.98
N THR A 385 25.55 2.18 4.06
CA THR A 385 25.68 1.92 2.61
C THR A 385 25.70 3.23 1.81
N PRO A 386 26.45 3.30 0.70
CA PRO A 386 26.43 4.44 -0.19
C PRO A 386 25.11 4.55 -0.97
N ILE A 387 24.90 5.70 -1.60
CA ILE A 387 23.78 5.95 -2.53
C ILE A 387 23.97 5.12 -3.81
N GLY A 388 22.87 4.63 -4.40
CA GLY A 388 22.86 4.03 -5.74
C GLY A 388 22.96 2.51 -5.82
N ASP A 389 23.01 1.80 -4.68
CA ASP A 389 22.95 0.34 -4.62
C ASP A 389 21.77 -0.13 -3.75
N GLU A 390 20.55 0.16 -4.20
CA GLU A 390 19.33 -0.28 -3.52
C GLU A 390 19.22 -1.81 -3.46
N VAL A 391 19.57 -2.51 -4.54
CA VAL A 391 19.47 -3.99 -4.57
C VAL A 391 20.47 -4.62 -3.61
N GLY A 392 21.74 -4.20 -3.63
CA GLY A 392 22.74 -4.71 -2.70
C GLY A 392 22.41 -4.39 -1.25
N ARG A 393 21.82 -3.21 -0.98
CA ARG A 393 21.34 -2.86 0.37
C ARG A 393 20.24 -3.80 0.87
N ALA A 394 19.28 -4.15 0.01
CA ALA A 394 18.24 -5.12 0.34
C ALA A 394 18.84 -6.51 0.61
N ASP A 395 19.75 -6.98 -0.25
CA ASP A 395 20.39 -8.29 -0.11
C ASP A 395 21.17 -8.42 1.21
N ARG A 396 21.88 -7.36 1.63
CA ARG A 396 22.60 -7.32 2.91
C ARG A 396 21.67 -7.39 4.11
N ALA A 397 20.55 -6.67 4.08
CA ALA A 397 19.55 -6.71 5.13
C ALA A 397 18.90 -8.10 5.24
N ILE A 398 18.56 -8.71 4.11
CA ILE A 398 18.00 -10.07 4.04
C ILE A 398 19.01 -11.09 4.58
N ALA A 399 20.27 -11.04 4.12
CA ALA A 399 21.32 -11.96 4.57
C ALA A 399 21.52 -11.88 6.09
N SER A 400 21.57 -10.67 6.65
CA SER A 400 21.72 -10.47 8.08
C SER A 400 20.52 -10.99 8.89
N ALA A 401 19.31 -10.86 8.34
CA ALA A 401 18.10 -11.37 8.98
C ALA A 401 18.02 -12.90 8.89
N LEU A 402 18.51 -13.52 7.81
CA LEU A 402 18.63 -14.98 7.68
C LEU A 402 19.62 -15.59 8.69
N GLU A 403 20.55 -14.80 9.25
CA GLU A 403 21.40 -15.22 10.38
C GLU A 403 20.67 -15.25 11.73
N GLY A 404 19.36 -14.95 11.76
CA GLY A 404 18.57 -14.94 13.00
C GLY A 404 18.47 -13.60 13.70
N ARG A 405 18.91 -12.51 13.06
CA ARG A 405 18.98 -11.18 13.68
C ARG A 405 17.71 -10.37 13.46
N VAL A 406 17.45 -9.42 14.36
CA VAL A 406 16.50 -8.33 14.12
C VAL A 406 17.18 -7.23 13.32
N VAL A 407 16.78 -7.08 12.07
CA VAL A 407 17.36 -6.13 11.12
C VAL A 407 16.36 -5.03 10.81
N VAL A 408 16.80 -3.78 10.90
CA VAL A 408 16.04 -2.62 10.43
C VAL A 408 16.67 -2.09 9.15
N LEU A 409 15.91 -2.04 8.06
CA LEU A 409 16.30 -1.41 6.81
C LEU A 409 15.61 -0.05 6.67
N LEU A 410 16.41 1.02 6.71
CA LEU A 410 15.93 2.40 6.76
C LEU A 410 15.57 2.98 5.39
N SER A 411 14.56 3.84 5.37
CA SER A 411 14.24 4.74 4.26
C SER A 411 13.81 6.13 4.74
N GLY A 412 14.02 7.15 3.91
CA GLY A 412 13.44 8.48 4.11
C GLY A 412 11.98 8.53 3.66
N GLY A 413 11.20 9.45 4.22
CA GLY A 413 9.77 9.57 3.91
C GLY A 413 9.00 8.34 4.39
N ASP A 414 8.20 7.76 3.51
CA ASP A 414 7.54 6.48 3.72
C ASP A 414 8.25 5.38 2.92
N VAL A 415 8.55 4.25 3.56
CA VAL A 415 9.32 3.14 2.97
C VAL A 415 8.64 2.45 1.79
N GLY A 416 7.31 2.61 1.66
CA GLY A 416 6.51 2.13 0.53
C GLY A 416 6.44 3.09 -0.65
N VAL A 417 6.89 4.34 -0.51
CA VAL A 417 6.79 5.36 -1.56
C VAL A 417 8.16 5.64 -2.16
N TYR A 418 8.45 5.05 -3.33
CA TYR A 418 9.72 5.20 -4.05
C TYR A 418 10.96 4.93 -3.18
N ALA A 419 10.86 3.92 -2.32
CA ALA A 419 11.85 3.60 -1.29
C ALA A 419 12.09 2.08 -1.19
N MET A 420 12.70 1.61 -0.10
CA MET A 420 13.27 0.27 0.00
C MET A 420 12.27 -0.89 0.13
N ALA A 421 10.98 -0.65 0.39
CA ALA A 421 10.03 -1.75 0.57
C ALA A 421 9.87 -2.60 -0.70
N SER A 422 9.58 -1.98 -1.85
CA SER A 422 9.38 -2.70 -3.12
C SER A 422 10.58 -3.55 -3.51
N PRO A 423 11.82 -2.99 -3.65
CA PRO A 423 12.96 -3.81 -4.06
C PRO A 423 13.28 -4.90 -3.04
N THR A 424 13.05 -4.68 -1.74
CA THR A 424 13.32 -5.72 -0.74
C THR A 424 12.31 -6.86 -0.81
N LEU A 425 11.01 -6.56 -0.95
CA LEU A 425 9.96 -7.56 -1.06
C LEU A 425 10.05 -8.37 -2.36
N GLU A 426 10.46 -7.75 -3.46
CA GLU A 426 10.72 -8.45 -4.73
C GLU A 426 11.86 -9.48 -4.59
N ARG A 427 12.90 -9.16 -3.81
CA ARG A 427 14.01 -10.08 -3.54
C ARG A 427 13.62 -11.22 -2.60
N LEU A 428 12.76 -10.93 -1.61
CA LEU A 428 12.23 -11.92 -0.67
C LEU A 428 11.36 -12.99 -1.31
N ALA A 429 10.79 -12.78 -2.51
CA ALA A 429 10.11 -13.84 -3.25
C ALA A 429 10.98 -15.10 -3.46
N SER A 430 12.31 -14.98 -3.32
CA SER A 430 13.27 -16.09 -3.35
C SER A 430 13.62 -16.69 -1.97
N ALA A 431 13.26 -16.02 -0.87
CA ALA A 431 13.53 -16.41 0.52
C ALA A 431 12.23 -16.50 1.32
N THR A 432 11.54 -17.64 1.23
CA THR A 432 10.16 -17.83 1.76
C THR A 432 10.05 -17.83 3.28
N ASP A 433 11.17 -17.79 4.01
CA ASP A 433 11.20 -18.09 5.43
C ASP A 433 11.47 -16.91 6.37
N LEU A 434 11.51 -15.68 5.87
CA LEU A 434 11.77 -14.51 6.72
C LEU A 434 10.48 -13.81 7.16
N GLU A 435 10.40 -13.43 8.44
CA GLU A 435 9.35 -12.51 8.91
C GLU A 435 9.71 -11.07 8.52
N VAL A 436 8.78 -10.36 7.89
CA VAL A 436 9.03 -9.03 7.33
C VAL A 436 7.91 -8.07 7.69
N ASP A 437 8.26 -6.99 8.36
CA ASP A 437 7.35 -5.91 8.73
C ASP A 437 7.63 -4.65 7.92
N VAL A 438 6.57 -3.99 7.43
CA VAL A 438 6.65 -2.67 6.79
C VAL A 438 6.13 -1.62 7.77
N VAL A 439 7.04 -0.80 8.30
CA VAL A 439 6.70 0.25 9.26
C VAL A 439 6.49 1.58 8.51
N PRO A 440 5.25 2.11 8.47
CA PRO A 440 4.91 3.28 7.67
C PRO A 440 5.53 4.56 8.22
N GLY A 441 5.55 5.60 7.40
CA GLY A 441 6.05 6.92 7.77
C GLY A 441 5.31 8.07 7.10
N ILE A 442 5.64 9.29 7.51
CA ILE A 442 5.11 10.48 6.85
C ILE A 442 5.88 10.67 5.55
N THR A 443 5.18 10.48 4.43
CA THR A 443 5.75 10.68 3.09
C THR A 443 6.02 12.16 2.81
N SER A 444 7.05 12.44 1.99
CA SER A 444 7.46 13.82 1.69
C SER A 444 6.36 14.64 0.99
N ALA A 445 5.44 14.00 0.26
CA ALA A 445 4.29 14.67 -0.37
C ALA A 445 3.31 15.24 0.66
N ASN A 446 2.93 14.46 1.68
CA ASN A 446 2.04 14.94 2.74
C ASN A 446 2.73 15.99 3.61
N ALA A 447 4.02 15.82 3.87
CA ALA A 447 4.83 16.81 4.55
C ALA A 447 4.88 18.14 3.78
N ALA A 448 5.14 18.09 2.46
CA ALA A 448 5.15 19.27 1.59
C ALA A 448 3.76 19.92 1.53
N ALA A 449 2.70 19.12 1.40
CA ALA A 449 1.33 19.63 1.40
C ALA A 449 1.00 20.40 2.69
N ALA A 450 1.40 19.90 3.85
CA ALA A 450 1.19 20.58 5.14
C ALA A 450 1.93 21.93 5.23
N ARG A 451 3.10 22.06 4.59
CA ARG A 451 3.82 23.35 4.49
C ARG A 451 3.19 24.32 3.51
N LEU A 452 2.57 23.82 2.45
CA LEU A 452 1.94 24.63 1.40
C LEU A 452 0.50 25.05 1.73
N GLY A 453 -0.22 24.26 2.53
CA GLY A 453 -1.64 24.45 2.84
C GLY A 453 -2.41 23.13 2.77
N ALA A 454 -3.22 22.96 1.72
CA ALA A 454 -3.98 21.73 1.45
C ALA A 454 -4.05 21.42 -0.07
N PRO A 455 -2.91 21.37 -0.79
CA PRO A 455 -2.92 21.11 -2.23
C PRO A 455 -3.40 19.68 -2.56
N LEU A 456 -3.11 18.70 -1.71
CA LEU A 456 -3.54 17.30 -1.85
C LEU A 456 -4.94 17.04 -1.24
N GLY A 457 -5.75 18.10 -1.09
CA GLY A 457 -7.07 18.02 -0.46
C GLY A 457 -8.14 17.27 -1.28
N HIS A 458 -7.93 17.09 -2.58
CA HIS A 458 -8.77 16.34 -3.51
C HIS A 458 -7.96 15.15 -4.08
N ASP A 459 -8.56 14.40 -5.01
CA ASP A 459 -7.89 13.37 -5.81
C ASP A 459 -6.53 13.84 -6.32
N HIS A 460 -5.51 13.04 -6.04
CA HIS A 460 -4.13 13.34 -6.35
C HIS A 460 -3.35 12.05 -6.61
N CYS A 461 -2.18 12.19 -7.23
CA CYS A 461 -1.25 11.09 -7.38
C CYS A 461 0.20 11.55 -7.15
N ALA A 462 1.05 10.58 -6.80
CA ALA A 462 2.49 10.76 -6.75
C ALA A 462 3.12 10.16 -8.00
N ILE A 463 4.08 10.87 -8.60
CA ILE A 463 4.83 10.40 -9.78
C ILE A 463 6.31 10.69 -9.56
N SER A 464 7.15 9.65 -9.64
CA SER A 464 8.61 9.81 -9.70
C SER A 464 9.03 10.16 -11.13
N LEU A 465 9.88 11.18 -11.29
CA LEU A 465 10.48 11.54 -12.58
C LEU A 465 11.79 10.80 -12.88
N SER A 466 12.17 9.83 -12.03
CA SER A 466 13.36 9.01 -12.27
C SER A 466 13.07 7.89 -13.27
N ASP A 467 13.80 7.90 -14.36
CA ASP A 467 13.72 6.95 -15.47
C ASP A 467 14.68 5.76 -15.38
N LEU A 468 15.36 5.58 -14.23
CA LEU A 468 16.35 4.52 -14.02
C LEU A 468 15.76 3.12 -14.20
N MET A 469 14.59 2.89 -13.62
CA MET A 469 13.89 1.60 -13.64
C MET A 469 12.55 1.66 -14.38
N THR A 470 12.10 2.86 -14.77
CA THR A 470 10.84 3.08 -15.49
C THR A 470 11.12 3.90 -16.74
N PRO A 471 10.90 3.37 -17.96
CA PRO A 471 11.13 4.12 -19.19
C PRO A 471 10.37 5.45 -19.19
N TRP A 472 10.99 6.51 -19.73
CA TRP A 472 10.41 7.86 -19.76
C TRP A 472 9.04 7.89 -20.41
N GLU A 473 8.81 7.12 -21.47
CA GLU A 473 7.53 7.05 -22.19
C GLU A 473 6.38 6.61 -21.26
N THR A 474 6.67 5.77 -20.27
CA THR A 474 5.70 5.37 -19.26
C THR A 474 5.44 6.47 -18.24
N ILE A 475 6.48 7.24 -17.86
CA ILE A 475 6.35 8.40 -16.97
C ILE A 475 5.54 9.50 -17.66
N ALA A 476 5.86 9.83 -18.91
CA ALA A 476 5.14 10.80 -19.74
C ALA A 476 3.66 10.46 -19.88
N ARG A 477 3.33 9.20 -20.23
CA ARG A 477 1.93 8.74 -20.30
C ARG A 477 1.19 8.87 -18.97
N ARG A 478 1.85 8.62 -17.83
CA ARG A 478 1.25 8.82 -16.50
C ARG A 478 1.00 10.30 -16.19
N LEU A 479 1.94 11.17 -16.57
CA LEU A 479 1.78 12.61 -16.42
C LEU A 479 0.62 13.14 -17.26
N GLU A 480 0.55 12.77 -18.54
CA GLU A 480 -0.56 13.14 -19.44
C GLU A 480 -1.90 12.61 -18.94
N ALA A 481 -1.98 11.35 -18.52
CA ALA A 481 -3.22 10.77 -17.98
C ALA A 481 -3.68 11.47 -16.70
N ALA A 482 -2.74 11.82 -15.80
CA ALA A 482 -3.07 12.56 -14.60
C ALA A 482 -3.41 14.04 -14.88
N ALA A 483 -2.83 14.62 -15.95
CA ALA A 483 -3.22 15.93 -16.46
C ALA A 483 -4.65 15.92 -17.00
N TRP A 484 -4.95 14.93 -17.85
CA TRP A 484 -6.26 14.71 -18.45
C TRP A 484 -7.34 14.40 -17.41
N GLY A 485 -7.02 13.60 -16.39
CA GLY A 485 -7.90 13.30 -15.26
C GLY A 485 -8.02 14.41 -14.21
N ASP A 486 -7.39 15.57 -14.44
CA ASP A 486 -7.39 16.75 -13.56
C ASP A 486 -6.96 16.46 -12.10
N LEU A 487 -5.99 15.55 -11.91
CA LEU A 487 -5.49 15.18 -10.58
C LEU A 487 -4.42 16.17 -10.07
N THR A 488 -4.40 16.50 -8.79
CA THR A 488 -3.22 17.19 -8.22
C THR A 488 -2.01 16.23 -8.26
N LEU A 489 -0.83 16.74 -8.57
CA LEU A 489 0.40 15.94 -8.71
C LEU A 489 1.39 16.24 -7.59
N ALA A 490 1.99 15.20 -7.02
CA ALA A 490 3.21 15.31 -6.22
C ALA A 490 4.37 14.63 -6.95
N LEU A 491 5.32 15.42 -7.44
CA LEU A 491 6.46 14.93 -8.20
C LEU A 491 7.63 14.61 -7.26
N TYR A 492 8.09 13.37 -7.34
CA TYR A 492 9.27 12.84 -6.64
C TYR A 492 10.46 12.73 -7.57
N ASN A 493 11.66 12.73 -6.98
CA ASN A 493 12.93 12.66 -7.71
C ASN A 493 12.97 13.62 -8.91
N PRO A 494 12.53 14.89 -8.74
CA PRO A 494 12.14 15.73 -9.86
C PRO A 494 13.34 16.14 -10.74
N ARG A 495 14.52 16.28 -10.14
CA ARG A 495 15.71 16.74 -10.84
C ARG A 495 17.00 16.32 -10.13
N SER A 496 17.98 15.80 -10.87
CA SER A 496 19.33 15.53 -10.37
C SER A 496 20.39 16.12 -11.31
N ARG A 497 21.67 16.02 -10.92
CA ARG A 497 22.79 16.53 -11.73
C ARG A 497 22.84 15.95 -13.14
N ASP A 498 22.61 14.64 -13.27
CA ASP A 498 22.69 13.93 -14.56
C ASP A 498 21.31 13.80 -15.24
N ARG A 499 20.25 14.30 -14.60
CA ARG A 499 18.84 14.20 -15.02
C ARG A 499 18.15 15.53 -14.76
N ASP A 500 18.41 16.50 -15.63
CA ASP A 500 17.92 17.88 -15.51
C ASP A 500 16.85 18.26 -16.54
N TRP A 501 16.57 17.39 -17.50
CA TRP A 501 15.62 17.62 -18.59
C TRP A 501 14.20 17.10 -18.30
N GLN A 502 14.03 16.13 -17.39
CA GLN A 502 12.73 15.49 -17.12
C GLN A 502 11.70 16.45 -16.54
N LEU A 503 12.08 17.32 -15.61
CA LEU A 503 11.15 18.32 -15.05
C LEU A 503 10.73 19.38 -16.09
N PRO A 504 11.64 19.96 -16.90
CA PRO A 504 11.25 20.77 -18.06
C PRO A 504 10.24 20.08 -18.99
N GLU A 505 10.47 18.80 -19.30
CA GLU A 505 9.58 18.06 -20.19
C GLU A 505 8.23 17.74 -19.52
N ALA A 506 8.23 17.35 -18.24
CA ALA A 506 7.00 17.19 -17.46
C ALA A 506 6.17 18.47 -17.43
N ARG A 507 6.81 19.63 -17.24
CA ARG A 507 6.15 20.94 -17.31
C ARG A 507 5.54 21.18 -18.69
N ARG A 508 6.26 20.87 -19.78
CA ARG A 508 5.75 21.01 -21.15
C ARG A 508 4.50 20.16 -21.37
N LEU A 509 4.51 18.90 -20.95
CA LEU A 509 3.37 17.99 -21.04
C LEU A 509 2.16 18.51 -20.26
N LEU A 510 2.37 19.00 -19.03
CA LEU A 510 1.29 19.51 -18.19
C LEU A 510 0.68 20.81 -18.75
N LEU A 511 1.50 21.70 -19.33
CA LEU A 511 1.03 22.93 -19.98
C LEU A 511 0.16 22.68 -21.22
N ALA A 512 0.21 21.49 -21.82
CA ALA A 512 -0.70 21.11 -22.90
C ALA A 512 -2.15 20.88 -22.42
N HIS A 513 -2.33 20.65 -21.11
CA HIS A 513 -3.64 20.33 -20.51
C HIS A 513 -4.09 21.32 -19.43
N ARG A 514 -3.17 22.11 -18.87
CA ARG A 514 -3.43 22.99 -17.71
C ARG A 514 -3.09 24.44 -18.04
N SER A 515 -3.80 25.36 -17.39
CA SER A 515 -3.49 26.79 -17.47
C SER A 515 -2.06 27.06 -16.98
N PRO A 516 -1.30 27.97 -17.61
CA PRO A 516 -0.04 28.47 -17.05
C PRO A 516 -0.17 29.03 -15.63
N ASP A 517 -1.35 29.52 -15.24
CA ASP A 517 -1.62 30.10 -13.91
C ASP A 517 -1.86 29.05 -12.82
N THR A 518 -1.86 27.76 -13.17
CA THR A 518 -2.08 26.64 -12.24
C THR A 518 -1.08 26.73 -11.07
N PRO A 519 -1.52 26.73 -9.80
CA PRO A 519 -0.62 26.82 -8.65
C PRO A 519 0.38 25.66 -8.59
N VAL A 520 1.63 26.00 -8.27
CA VAL A 520 2.72 25.07 -8.04
C VAL A 520 3.42 25.39 -6.72
N GLY A 521 3.60 24.37 -5.88
CA GLY A 521 4.40 24.43 -4.68
C GLY A 521 5.74 23.72 -4.87
N ILE A 522 6.83 24.38 -4.52
CA ILE A 522 8.19 23.80 -4.49
C ILE A 522 8.62 23.77 -3.04
N VAL A 523 8.83 22.57 -2.51
CA VAL A 523 9.25 22.38 -1.11
C VAL A 523 10.53 21.58 -1.08
N ARG A 524 11.62 22.24 -0.69
CA ARG A 524 12.95 21.65 -0.59
C ARG A 524 13.31 21.44 0.86
N ASP A 525 13.87 20.26 1.15
CA ASP A 525 14.29 19.88 2.50
C ASP A 525 13.15 20.01 3.52
N VAL A 526 11.96 19.56 3.13
CA VAL A 526 10.76 19.64 3.97
C VAL A 526 11.02 19.05 5.36
N PHE A 527 10.74 19.83 6.41
CA PHE A 527 11.07 19.54 7.81
C PHE A 527 12.58 19.28 8.10
N ARG A 528 13.49 19.90 7.35
CA ARG A 528 14.95 19.87 7.60
C ARG A 528 15.51 21.28 7.42
N GLU A 529 16.51 21.66 8.21
CA GLU A 529 17.13 22.97 8.06
C GLU A 529 18.30 22.97 7.05
N PRO A 530 18.38 23.96 6.13
CA PRO A 530 17.37 24.99 5.87
C PRO A 530 16.20 24.44 5.04
N GLU A 531 14.97 24.75 5.47
CA GLU A 531 13.73 24.41 4.74
C GLU A 531 13.36 25.56 3.82
N GLU A 532 13.06 25.27 2.54
CA GLU A 532 12.64 26.27 1.57
C GLU A 532 11.26 25.91 1.01
N VAL A 533 10.29 26.82 1.19
CA VAL A 533 8.92 26.69 0.69
C VAL A 533 8.65 27.84 -0.28
N ARG A 534 8.31 27.52 -1.53
CA ARG A 534 7.98 28.52 -2.56
C ARG A 534 6.66 28.18 -3.25
N LEU A 535 5.81 29.19 -3.39
CA LEU A 535 4.65 29.14 -4.27
C LEU A 535 4.97 29.88 -5.58
N THR A 536 4.55 29.28 -6.69
CA THR A 536 4.69 29.80 -8.05
C THR A 536 3.52 29.28 -8.90
N THR A 537 3.56 29.50 -10.21
CA THR A 537 2.61 28.92 -11.17
C THR A 537 3.30 27.92 -12.09
N LEU A 538 2.53 27.11 -12.82
CA LEU A 538 3.07 26.16 -13.79
C LEU A 538 3.84 26.86 -14.93
N GLY A 539 3.36 28.03 -15.35
CA GLY A 539 4.01 28.90 -16.32
C GLY A 539 5.33 29.49 -15.80
N GLU A 540 5.44 29.76 -14.50
CA GLU A 540 6.62 30.37 -13.88
C GLU A 540 7.53 29.36 -13.15
N LEU A 541 7.20 28.07 -13.19
CA LEU A 541 8.03 27.02 -12.60
C LEU A 541 9.41 27.00 -13.28
N ASP A 542 10.43 27.44 -12.54
CA ASP A 542 11.84 27.37 -12.93
C ASP A 542 12.48 26.06 -12.44
N PRO A 543 12.77 25.11 -13.35
CA PRO A 543 13.38 23.83 -12.98
C PRO A 543 14.77 23.97 -12.34
N ALA A 544 15.49 25.08 -12.55
CA ALA A 544 16.81 25.28 -11.96
C ALA A 544 16.76 25.44 -10.43
N THR A 545 15.60 25.79 -9.88
CA THR A 545 15.36 25.91 -8.43
C THR A 545 15.08 24.58 -7.75
N VAL A 546 14.99 23.48 -8.51
CA VAL A 546 14.60 22.15 -8.04
C VAL A 546 15.79 21.19 -8.07
N ASP A 547 15.92 20.39 -7.00
CA ASP A 547 16.94 19.34 -6.86
C ASP A 547 16.35 18.03 -6.30
N MET A 548 17.22 17.04 -6.01
CA MET A 548 16.81 15.72 -5.50
C MET A 548 16.20 15.75 -4.09
N ARG A 549 16.29 16.86 -3.37
CA ARG A 549 15.74 17.05 -2.02
C ARG A 549 14.40 17.79 -2.05
N THR A 550 13.85 17.98 -3.23
CA THR A 550 12.66 18.79 -3.48
C THR A 550 11.46 17.93 -3.83
N VAL A 551 10.29 18.26 -3.29
CA VAL A 551 8.99 17.80 -3.78
C VAL A 551 8.31 18.96 -4.51
N VAL A 552 7.83 18.70 -5.74
CA VAL A 552 7.08 19.68 -6.52
C VAL A 552 5.61 19.25 -6.54
N VAL A 553 4.72 20.10 -6.03
CA VAL A 553 3.28 19.86 -5.99
C VAL A 553 2.59 20.73 -7.05
N ILE A 554 1.85 20.15 -7.98
CA ILE A 554 1.19 20.86 -9.10
C ILE A 554 -0.31 20.70 -9.01
N GLY A 555 -1.03 21.80 -8.93
CA GLY A 555 -2.48 21.83 -8.71
C GLY A 555 -3.29 21.35 -9.91
N SER A 556 -4.53 20.95 -9.66
CA SER A 556 -5.57 20.76 -10.68
C SER A 556 -6.15 22.08 -11.19
N SER A 557 -7.07 22.02 -12.16
CA SER A 557 -7.82 23.16 -12.68
C SER A 557 -8.61 23.94 -11.60
N ARG A 558 -8.93 23.29 -10.48
CA ARG A 558 -9.67 23.86 -9.34
C ARG A 558 -8.76 24.45 -8.26
N SER A 559 -7.45 24.26 -8.38
CA SER A 559 -6.49 24.68 -7.38
C SER A 559 -6.33 26.20 -7.35
N VAL A 560 -6.26 26.76 -6.15
CA VAL A 560 -6.16 28.21 -5.92
C VAL A 560 -5.21 28.52 -4.76
N VAL A 561 -4.70 29.75 -4.73
CA VAL A 561 -3.96 30.28 -3.57
C VAL A 561 -4.91 31.17 -2.76
N VAL A 562 -5.21 30.76 -1.53
CA VAL A 562 -6.11 31.47 -0.61
C VAL A 562 -5.32 31.89 0.63
N GLY A 563 -5.23 33.20 0.88
CA GLY A 563 -4.48 33.73 2.03
C GLY A 563 -3.01 33.29 2.05
N GLY A 564 -2.38 33.18 0.88
CA GLY A 564 -1.00 32.70 0.74
C GLY A 564 -0.83 31.19 0.90
N ARG A 565 -1.92 30.41 0.95
CA ARG A 565 -1.88 28.95 1.06
C ARG A 565 -2.42 28.30 -0.21
N PHE A 566 -1.75 27.26 -0.67
CA PHE A 566 -2.19 26.47 -1.82
C PHE A 566 -3.28 25.50 -1.37
N VAL A 567 -4.49 25.66 -1.92
CA VAL A 567 -5.68 24.87 -1.59
C VAL A 567 -6.29 24.28 -2.87
N THR A 568 -6.64 23.00 -2.81
CA THR A 568 -7.51 22.35 -3.80
C THR A 568 -8.89 22.14 -3.17
N PRO A 569 -9.91 22.95 -3.52
CA PRO A 569 -11.22 22.90 -2.88
C PRO A 569 -11.96 21.59 -3.13
N ARG A 570 -12.70 21.11 -2.12
CA ARG A 570 -13.57 19.92 -2.22
C ARG A 570 -14.97 20.21 -2.77
N GLY A 571 -15.27 21.47 -3.09
CA GLY A 571 -16.56 21.86 -3.67
C GLY A 571 -17.72 22.00 -2.67
N TYR A 572 -17.43 22.26 -1.39
CA TYR A 572 -18.46 22.74 -0.46
C TYR A 572 -18.86 24.17 -0.85
N GLU A 573 -19.74 24.33 -1.82
CA GLU A 573 -20.48 25.58 -1.96
C GLU A 573 -21.34 25.79 -0.69
N PRO A 574 -21.49 27.03 -0.19
CA PRO A 574 -22.51 27.31 0.80
C PRO A 574 -23.86 26.96 0.17
N GLN A 575 -24.59 26.05 0.79
CA GLN A 575 -25.94 25.69 0.42
C GLN A 575 -26.84 26.90 0.74
N GLY A 576 -26.84 27.90 -0.15
CA GLY A 576 -27.78 29.02 -0.10
C GLY A 576 -29.18 28.51 -0.40
N ASP A 577 -30.12 28.83 0.49
CA ASP A 577 -31.58 28.69 0.43
C ASP A 577 -32.11 27.87 -0.76
N ARG A 578 -32.32 26.58 -0.50
CA ARG A 578 -33.29 25.77 -1.26
C ARG A 578 -34.61 25.77 -0.50
N ASP A 579 -35.30 26.89 -0.52
CA ASP A 579 -36.76 26.92 -0.44
C ASP A 579 -37.28 27.48 -1.77
N ASP A 580 -38.34 26.85 -2.27
CA ASP A 580 -39.13 27.19 -3.46
C ASP A 580 -38.59 26.79 -4.85
N VAL A 581 -38.70 25.49 -5.19
CA VAL A 581 -39.25 25.10 -6.51
C VAL A 581 -40.23 23.94 -6.33
N ALA A 582 -41.47 24.23 -6.69
CA ALA A 582 -42.64 23.37 -6.64
C ALA A 582 -42.50 22.09 -7.48
N ALA A 583 -43.27 21.09 -7.07
CA ALA A 583 -43.48 19.80 -7.72
C ALA A 583 -43.68 19.91 -9.24
N GLY A 584 -42.96 19.07 -9.98
CA GLY A 584 -43.16 18.82 -11.41
C GLY A 584 -42.93 17.34 -11.70
N ASP A 585 -44.00 16.69 -12.16
CA ASP A 585 -44.13 15.26 -12.44
C ASP A 585 -43.01 14.68 -13.33
N GLY A 586 -42.63 13.44 -13.04
CA GLY A 586 -41.71 12.65 -13.86
C GLY A 586 -42.33 12.24 -15.20
N PRO A 587 -41.54 12.06 -16.28
CA PRO A 587 -42.11 11.70 -17.57
C PRO A 587 -42.41 10.20 -17.63
N ALA A 588 -43.68 9.93 -17.95
CA ALA A 588 -44.20 8.63 -18.34
C ALA A 588 -43.63 8.15 -19.67
N ARG A 589 -43.54 6.82 -19.80
CA ARG A 589 -43.26 6.11 -21.06
C ARG A 589 -44.38 6.37 -22.07
N ALA A 590 -44.02 6.68 -23.30
CA ALA A 590 -44.94 6.69 -24.44
C ALA A 590 -44.52 5.62 -25.45
N ASP A 591 -45.48 4.76 -25.75
CA ASP A 591 -45.46 3.72 -26.76
C ASP A 591 -46.29 4.18 -27.98
N ASP A 592 -45.89 3.67 -29.13
CA ASP A 592 -46.32 3.75 -30.54
C ASP A 592 -47.67 4.37 -30.97
N GLY A 593 -47.63 5.13 -32.09
CA GLY A 593 -48.78 5.39 -32.99
C GLY A 593 -48.49 6.38 -34.15
N PRO A 594 -49.11 6.24 -35.35
CA PRO A 594 -48.39 6.32 -36.64
C PRO A 594 -48.69 7.54 -37.55
N ALA A 595 -47.99 7.53 -38.70
CA ALA A 595 -48.14 8.33 -39.94
C ALA A 595 -47.14 9.50 -40.14
N ARG A 596 -46.07 9.22 -40.89
CA ARG A 596 -45.11 10.22 -41.41
C ARG A 596 -45.56 10.72 -42.79
N SER A 597 -45.71 12.03 -42.90
CA SER A 597 -45.54 12.76 -44.17
C SER A 597 -44.10 13.26 -44.29
N PRO A 598 -43.58 13.47 -45.51
CA PRO A 598 -42.14 13.67 -45.75
C PRO A 598 -41.72 15.14 -45.64
N ALA A 599 -40.42 15.34 -45.38
CA ALA A 599 -39.61 16.56 -45.45
C ALA A 599 -39.24 17.22 -44.10
N GLY A 600 -37.94 17.17 -43.78
CA GLY A 600 -37.28 17.88 -42.67
C GLY A 600 -36.78 16.96 -41.55
N ARG A 601 -35.46 16.83 -41.38
CA ARG A 601 -34.85 16.12 -40.24
C ARG A 601 -35.12 16.89 -38.95
N THR A 602 -36.00 16.38 -38.09
CA THR A 602 -36.12 16.88 -36.72
C THR A 602 -34.91 16.42 -35.91
N VAL A 603 -33.96 17.31 -35.63
CA VAL A 603 -32.78 17.01 -34.81
C VAL A 603 -33.22 16.83 -33.36
N HIS A 604 -32.84 15.72 -32.72
CA HIS A 604 -33.22 15.45 -31.34
C HIS A 604 -32.46 16.39 -30.38
N PRO A 605 -33.08 16.93 -29.30
CA PRO A 605 -32.42 17.86 -28.38
C PRO A 605 -31.09 17.35 -27.79
N ILE A 606 -30.99 16.04 -27.53
CA ILE A 606 -29.75 15.40 -27.05
C ILE A 606 -28.63 15.49 -28.09
N GLU A 607 -28.94 15.35 -29.37
CA GLU A 607 -27.95 15.48 -30.44
C GLU A 607 -27.43 16.93 -30.47
N THR A 608 -28.33 17.92 -30.43
CA THR A 608 -27.95 19.35 -30.35
C THR A 608 -27.06 19.66 -29.15
N GLU A 609 -27.44 19.17 -27.96
CA GLU A 609 -26.65 19.35 -26.73
C GLU A 609 -25.29 18.65 -26.80
N SER A 610 -25.23 17.46 -27.40
CA SER A 610 -23.98 16.72 -27.60
C SER A 610 -23.02 17.49 -28.52
N TYR A 611 -23.51 18.04 -29.64
CA TYR A 611 -22.70 18.90 -30.52
C TYR A 611 -22.26 20.20 -29.84
N ARG A 612 -23.12 20.81 -29.01
CA ARG A 612 -22.77 22.01 -28.23
C ARG A 612 -21.58 21.71 -27.30
N ARG A 613 -21.67 20.66 -26.48
CA ARG A 613 -20.59 20.25 -25.55
C ARG A 613 -19.31 19.87 -26.28
N MET A 614 -19.42 19.16 -27.40
CA MET A 614 -18.25 18.80 -28.22
C MET A 614 -17.53 20.05 -28.75
N ARG A 615 -18.27 21.07 -29.21
CA ARG A 615 -17.70 22.33 -29.73
C ARG A 615 -17.18 23.27 -28.64
N GLU A 616 -17.61 23.12 -27.39
CA GLU A 616 -16.97 23.79 -26.25
C GLU A 616 -15.59 23.21 -25.96
N TRP A 617 -15.39 21.93 -26.27
CA TRP A 617 -14.15 21.20 -26.00
C TRP A 617 -13.14 21.26 -27.16
N LEU A 618 -13.62 21.40 -28.40
CA LEU A 618 -12.78 21.29 -29.61
C LEU A 618 -12.92 22.54 -30.50
N ASP A 619 -11.79 23.20 -30.78
CA ASP A 619 -11.73 24.24 -31.82
C ASP A 619 -11.47 23.62 -33.20
N LEU A 620 -12.52 23.61 -34.03
CA LEU A 620 -12.48 23.12 -35.41
C LEU A 620 -12.62 24.24 -36.44
N THR A 621 -12.55 25.51 -36.00
CA THR A 621 -12.79 26.69 -36.84
C THR A 621 -11.70 26.89 -37.91
N HIS A 622 -10.53 26.27 -37.71
CA HIS A 622 -9.43 26.26 -38.66
C HIS A 622 -9.63 25.28 -39.83
N LEU A 623 -10.53 24.30 -39.70
CA LEU A 623 -10.79 23.29 -40.74
C LEU A 623 -11.71 23.82 -41.84
N ALA A 624 -11.48 23.38 -43.08
CA ALA A 624 -12.34 23.69 -44.22
C ALA A 624 -13.74 23.07 -44.06
N PRO A 625 -14.79 23.57 -44.74
CA PRO A 625 -16.18 23.21 -44.44
C PRO A 625 -16.52 21.72 -44.53
N ALA A 626 -16.10 21.02 -45.60
CA ALA A 626 -16.41 19.60 -45.74
C ALA A 626 -15.58 18.75 -44.77
N THR A 627 -14.29 19.08 -44.61
CA THR A 627 -13.41 18.48 -43.60
C THR A 627 -13.98 18.64 -42.19
N ARG A 628 -14.43 19.85 -41.82
CA ARG A 628 -15.03 20.13 -40.51
C ARG A 628 -16.27 19.27 -40.28
N ALA A 629 -17.17 19.18 -41.25
CA ALA A 629 -18.38 18.37 -41.12
C ALA A 629 -18.07 16.89 -40.91
N VAL A 630 -17.10 16.35 -41.66
CA VAL A 630 -16.65 14.96 -41.52
C VAL A 630 -16.00 14.72 -40.15
N VAL A 631 -15.05 15.57 -39.75
CA VAL A 631 -14.35 15.47 -38.46
C VAL A 631 -15.33 15.57 -37.30
N GLU A 632 -16.22 16.56 -37.30
CA GLU A 632 -17.25 16.71 -36.26
C GLU A 632 -18.14 15.48 -36.15
N ARG A 633 -18.56 14.92 -37.29
CA ARG A 633 -19.46 13.76 -37.30
C ARG A 633 -18.75 12.49 -36.82
N VAL A 634 -17.48 12.31 -37.18
CA VAL A 634 -16.65 11.18 -36.74
C VAL A 634 -16.35 11.26 -35.24
N VAL A 635 -15.95 12.41 -34.73
CA VAL A 635 -15.71 12.63 -33.30
C VAL A 635 -16.99 12.41 -32.51
N HIS A 636 -18.12 12.96 -32.97
CA HIS A 636 -19.41 12.76 -32.30
C HIS A 636 -19.83 11.28 -32.29
N ALA A 637 -19.63 10.55 -33.38
CA ALA A 637 -20.01 9.13 -33.47
C ALA A 637 -19.11 8.19 -32.63
N SER A 638 -17.88 8.61 -32.35
CA SER A 638 -16.88 7.81 -31.60
C SER A 638 -16.64 8.28 -30.17
N ALA A 639 -17.09 9.49 -29.82
CA ALA A 639 -16.72 10.22 -28.61
C ALA A 639 -15.20 10.35 -28.42
N ASP A 640 -14.44 10.40 -29.51
CA ASP A 640 -12.99 10.35 -29.48
C ASP A 640 -12.35 11.56 -30.19
N PRO A 641 -11.76 12.51 -29.44
CA PRO A 641 -11.22 13.74 -29.99
C PRO A 641 -9.92 13.55 -30.80
N SER A 642 -9.21 12.41 -30.68
CA SER A 642 -7.96 12.22 -31.43
C SER A 642 -8.18 12.18 -32.95
N TYR A 643 -9.42 11.94 -33.40
CA TYR A 643 -9.77 12.00 -34.82
C TYR A 643 -9.60 13.39 -35.45
N VAL A 644 -9.51 14.46 -34.66
CA VAL A 644 -9.19 15.80 -35.16
C VAL A 644 -7.80 15.82 -35.81
N GLU A 645 -6.84 15.10 -35.23
CA GLU A 645 -5.46 15.02 -35.72
C GLU A 645 -5.24 13.77 -36.61
N ASP A 646 -5.92 12.66 -36.30
CA ASP A 646 -5.70 11.40 -36.99
C ASP A 646 -6.30 11.37 -38.40
N LEU A 647 -7.41 12.09 -38.64
CA LEU A 647 -8.10 12.07 -39.93
C LEU A 647 -7.27 12.79 -40.99
N VAL A 648 -7.01 12.08 -42.09
CA VAL A 648 -6.36 12.62 -43.28
C VAL A 648 -7.42 12.76 -44.36
N THR A 649 -7.80 14.01 -44.61
CA THR A 649 -8.83 14.36 -45.60
C THR A 649 -8.32 15.41 -46.56
N ASP A 650 -8.67 15.28 -47.83
CA ASP A 650 -8.54 16.36 -48.80
C ASP A 650 -9.91 17.00 -49.06
N GLU A 651 -9.99 18.33 -48.89
CA GLU A 651 -11.25 19.07 -49.01
C GLU A 651 -11.82 18.98 -50.43
N ALA A 652 -10.99 18.93 -51.47
CA ALA A 652 -11.46 18.78 -52.86
C ALA A 652 -12.04 17.38 -53.09
N ALA A 653 -11.40 16.32 -52.59
CA ALA A 653 -11.90 14.96 -52.63
C ALA A 653 -13.24 14.81 -51.87
N LEU A 654 -13.35 15.41 -50.67
CA LEU A 654 -14.61 15.40 -49.91
C LEU A 654 -15.75 16.10 -50.65
N ARG A 655 -15.49 17.25 -51.29
CA ARG A 655 -16.48 17.93 -52.12
C ARG A 655 -16.88 17.09 -53.34
N ALA A 656 -15.92 16.47 -54.02
CA ALA A 656 -16.20 15.58 -55.15
C ALA A 656 -17.07 14.38 -54.73
N GLY A 657 -16.80 13.78 -53.57
CA GLY A 657 -17.63 12.71 -53.01
C GLY A 657 -19.05 13.17 -52.66
N ARG A 658 -19.18 14.35 -52.03
CA ARG A 658 -20.49 14.97 -51.76
C ARG A 658 -21.28 15.20 -53.05
N ASP A 659 -20.64 15.77 -54.08
CA ASP A 659 -21.29 16.10 -55.35
C ASP A 659 -21.69 14.84 -56.13
N ALA A 660 -20.89 13.77 -56.04
CA ALA A 660 -21.23 12.45 -56.57
C ALA A 660 -22.46 11.85 -55.85
N LEU A 661 -22.50 11.91 -54.51
CA LEU A 661 -23.68 11.46 -53.76
C LEU A 661 -24.93 12.29 -54.09
N ALA A 662 -24.78 13.60 -54.29
CA ALA A 662 -25.88 14.49 -54.67
C ALA A 662 -26.42 14.20 -56.08
N SER A 663 -25.55 13.79 -57.01
CA SER A 663 -25.92 13.43 -58.38
C SER A 663 -26.44 11.99 -58.53
N GLY A 664 -26.52 11.24 -57.42
CA GLY A 664 -27.04 9.87 -57.40
C GLY A 664 -26.03 8.81 -57.81
N ALA A 665 -24.73 9.07 -57.65
CA ALA A 665 -23.70 8.07 -57.90
C ALA A 665 -23.88 6.83 -57.00
N SER A 666 -23.53 5.66 -57.55
CA SER A 666 -23.54 4.40 -56.82
C SER A 666 -22.67 4.46 -55.56
N LEU A 667 -23.17 3.92 -54.45
CA LEU A 667 -22.45 3.79 -53.19
C LEU A 667 -22.06 2.33 -52.97
N VAL A 668 -20.79 2.06 -52.69
CA VAL A 668 -20.29 0.71 -52.40
C VAL A 668 -19.74 0.66 -50.99
N VAL A 669 -20.12 -0.36 -50.22
CA VAL A 669 -19.61 -0.57 -48.86
C VAL A 669 -19.02 -1.96 -48.68
N ASP A 670 -18.03 -2.12 -47.79
CA ASP A 670 -17.36 -3.41 -47.59
C ASP A 670 -18.24 -4.45 -46.88
N VAL A 671 -18.95 -4.06 -45.83
CA VAL A 671 -19.76 -4.98 -45.01
C VAL A 671 -21.12 -4.38 -44.62
N ARG A 672 -22.07 -5.25 -44.26
CA ARG A 672 -23.42 -4.85 -43.80
C ARG A 672 -23.41 -3.93 -42.57
N MET A 673 -22.37 -4.01 -41.73
CA MET A 673 -22.25 -3.13 -40.56
C MET A 673 -22.05 -1.66 -40.94
N VAL A 674 -21.34 -1.39 -42.04
CA VAL A 674 -21.24 -0.03 -42.59
C VAL A 674 -22.60 0.40 -43.16
N ALA A 675 -23.25 -0.46 -43.95
CA ALA A 675 -24.57 -0.19 -44.52
C ALA A 675 -25.61 0.17 -43.44
N ALA A 676 -25.64 -0.57 -42.32
CA ALA A 676 -26.56 -0.33 -41.22
C ALA A 676 -26.33 1.03 -40.51
N GLY A 677 -25.14 1.59 -40.61
CA GLY A 677 -24.81 2.90 -40.05
C GLY A 677 -25.12 4.08 -40.98
N LEU A 678 -25.46 3.83 -42.25
CA LEU A 678 -25.76 4.88 -43.24
C LEU A 678 -27.19 5.42 -43.08
N ARG A 679 -27.43 6.63 -43.62
CA ARG A 679 -28.79 7.17 -43.73
C ARG A 679 -29.66 6.24 -44.57
N ALA A 680 -30.92 6.05 -44.16
CA ALA A 680 -31.87 5.17 -44.85
C ALA A 680 -32.14 5.51 -46.33
N ARG A 681 -31.81 6.74 -46.78
CA ARG A 681 -31.91 7.15 -48.19
C ARG A 681 -30.71 6.75 -49.05
N LEU A 682 -29.62 6.33 -48.44
CA LEU A 682 -28.46 5.79 -49.14
C LEU A 682 -28.69 4.29 -49.29
N ASP A 683 -28.71 3.81 -50.53
CA ASP A 683 -28.90 2.39 -50.86
C ASP A 683 -27.59 1.83 -51.42
N PRO A 684 -26.70 1.29 -50.57
CA PRO A 684 -25.38 0.85 -51.01
C PRO A 684 -25.39 -0.56 -51.60
N ILE A 685 -24.52 -0.80 -52.58
CA ILE A 685 -24.08 -2.15 -52.95
C ILE A 685 -23.15 -2.66 -51.85
N VAL A 686 -23.51 -3.76 -51.20
CA VAL A 686 -22.73 -4.33 -50.09
C VAL A 686 -21.79 -5.42 -50.64
N ALA A 687 -20.49 -5.14 -50.64
CA ALA A 687 -19.47 -6.00 -51.23
C ALA A 687 -19.46 -7.43 -50.67
N ILE A 688 -19.66 -7.62 -49.36
CA ILE A 688 -19.71 -8.97 -48.77
C ILE A 688 -20.88 -9.82 -49.30
N ASP A 689 -21.95 -9.19 -49.78
CA ASP A 689 -23.12 -9.88 -50.35
C ASP A 689 -22.87 -10.30 -51.82
N GLU A 690 -21.94 -9.62 -52.49
CA GLU A 690 -21.44 -9.96 -53.82
C GLU A 690 -20.27 -10.96 -53.80
N ALA A 691 -19.83 -11.38 -52.61
CA ALA A 691 -18.66 -12.22 -52.45
C ALA A 691 -18.87 -13.64 -52.99
N PRO A 692 -17.83 -14.27 -53.57
CA PRO A 692 -17.90 -15.68 -53.94
C PRO A 692 -18.11 -16.56 -52.69
N PRO A 693 -18.75 -17.75 -52.83
CA PRO A 693 -19.04 -18.64 -51.71
C PRO A 693 -17.78 -19.08 -50.95
N THR A 694 -16.64 -19.20 -51.64
CA THR A 694 -15.32 -19.49 -51.08
C THR A 694 -14.34 -18.35 -51.38
N ALA A 695 -13.44 -18.05 -50.44
CA ALA A 695 -12.39 -17.06 -50.67
C ALA A 695 -11.47 -17.51 -51.83
N PRO A 696 -11.10 -16.62 -52.76
CA PRO A 696 -10.09 -16.93 -53.77
C PRO A 696 -8.74 -17.22 -53.12
N GLU A 697 -7.92 -18.07 -53.74
CA GLU A 697 -6.57 -18.39 -53.26
C GLU A 697 -5.72 -17.12 -53.16
N GLY A 698 -5.15 -16.84 -51.97
CA GLY A 698 -4.40 -15.61 -51.70
C GLY A 698 -5.23 -14.34 -51.49
N SER A 699 -6.56 -14.44 -51.41
CA SER A 699 -7.45 -13.29 -51.17
C SER A 699 -8.53 -13.60 -50.12
N THR A 700 -9.39 -12.63 -49.83
CA THR A 700 -10.53 -12.80 -48.90
C THR A 700 -11.85 -12.74 -49.65
N ARG A 701 -12.91 -13.33 -49.09
CA ARG A 701 -14.27 -13.22 -49.66
C ARG A 701 -14.67 -11.76 -49.86
N THR A 702 -14.39 -10.90 -48.89
CA THR A 702 -14.72 -9.46 -48.95
C THR A 702 -13.93 -8.75 -50.06
N ALA A 703 -12.66 -9.10 -50.29
CA ALA A 703 -11.87 -8.53 -51.38
C ALA A 703 -12.42 -8.94 -52.77
N GLY A 704 -12.78 -10.21 -52.95
CA GLY A 704 -13.42 -10.69 -54.18
C GLY A 704 -14.79 -10.06 -54.43
N GLY A 705 -15.61 -9.93 -53.37
CA GLY A 705 -16.90 -9.25 -53.43
C GLY A 705 -16.77 -7.75 -53.72
N MET A 706 -15.74 -7.10 -53.18
CA MET A 706 -15.47 -5.68 -53.42
C MET A 706 -15.19 -5.38 -54.89
N ARG A 707 -14.36 -6.20 -55.56
CA ARG A 707 -14.13 -6.04 -57.01
C ARG A 707 -15.42 -6.14 -57.82
N ARG A 708 -16.25 -7.15 -57.55
CA ARG A 708 -17.54 -7.35 -58.23
C ARG A 708 -18.48 -6.17 -57.99
N ALA A 709 -18.58 -5.71 -56.74
CA ALA A 709 -19.41 -4.57 -56.38
C ALA A 709 -18.96 -3.28 -57.09
N LEU A 710 -17.65 -3.02 -57.17
CA LEU A 710 -17.11 -1.87 -57.89
C LEU A 710 -17.38 -1.92 -59.40
N THR A 711 -17.21 -3.10 -60.03
CA THR A 711 -17.56 -3.28 -61.44
C THR A 711 -19.04 -3.01 -61.69
N SER A 712 -19.93 -3.51 -60.83
CA SER A 712 -21.38 -3.25 -60.94
C SER A 712 -21.75 -1.80 -60.67
N ALA A 713 -21.03 -1.10 -59.79
CA ALA A 713 -21.29 0.30 -59.44
C ALA A 713 -20.96 1.28 -60.57
N GLY A 714 -19.99 0.94 -61.44
CA GLY A 714 -19.53 1.79 -62.53
C GLY A 714 -18.57 2.91 -62.11
N ALA A 715 -18.18 3.75 -63.08
CA ALA A 715 -17.28 4.88 -62.83
C ALA A 715 -17.96 5.97 -61.97
N GLY A 716 -17.18 6.66 -61.13
CA GLY A 716 -17.66 7.74 -60.28
C GLY A 716 -18.38 7.28 -59.00
N ALA A 717 -18.30 5.99 -58.65
CA ALA A 717 -18.86 5.48 -57.40
C ALA A 717 -18.19 6.10 -56.17
N VAL A 718 -18.94 6.21 -55.07
CA VAL A 718 -18.38 6.50 -53.75
C VAL A 718 -18.20 5.19 -52.99
N VAL A 719 -17.02 4.98 -52.41
CA VAL A 719 -16.64 3.72 -51.78
C VAL A 719 -16.37 3.94 -50.30
N VAL A 720 -16.94 3.12 -49.43
CA VAL A 720 -16.78 3.21 -47.97
C VAL A 720 -16.32 1.87 -47.41
N VAL A 721 -15.11 1.84 -46.85
CA VAL A 721 -14.52 0.65 -46.23
C VAL A 721 -14.31 0.92 -44.75
N GLY A 722 -15.08 0.24 -43.90
CA GLY A 722 -15.06 0.45 -42.45
C GLY A 722 -14.55 -0.73 -41.63
N CYS A 723 -14.42 -1.92 -42.22
CA CYS A 723 -14.12 -3.14 -41.47
C CYS A 723 -12.94 -3.93 -42.05
N ALA A 724 -12.87 -4.14 -43.36
CA ALA A 724 -11.95 -5.09 -43.96
C ALA A 724 -10.76 -4.39 -44.66
N PRO A 725 -9.52 -4.44 -44.10
CA PRO A 725 -8.32 -3.93 -44.78
C PRO A 725 -8.11 -4.53 -46.17
N THR A 726 -8.41 -5.82 -46.33
CA THR A 726 -8.32 -6.54 -47.61
C THR A 726 -9.30 -6.03 -48.66
N ALA A 727 -10.45 -5.50 -48.25
CA ALA A 727 -11.38 -4.84 -49.17
C ALA A 727 -10.80 -3.51 -49.65
N LEU A 728 -10.10 -2.77 -48.78
CA LEU A 728 -9.46 -1.51 -49.17
C LEU A 728 -8.31 -1.74 -50.17
N PHE A 729 -7.48 -2.77 -49.96
CA PHE A 729 -6.49 -3.17 -50.97
C PHE A 729 -7.14 -3.54 -52.30
N ALA A 730 -8.23 -4.30 -52.27
CA ALA A 730 -8.95 -4.67 -53.49
C ALA A 730 -9.50 -3.45 -54.26
N VAL A 731 -9.92 -2.38 -53.57
CA VAL A 731 -10.30 -1.11 -54.22
C VAL A 731 -9.10 -0.50 -54.95
N ILE A 732 -7.95 -0.40 -54.27
CA ILE A 732 -6.73 0.19 -54.83
C ILE A 732 -6.26 -0.61 -56.05
N ASP A 733 -6.22 -1.93 -55.94
CA ASP A 733 -5.77 -2.80 -57.02
C ASP A 733 -6.73 -2.73 -58.22
N ALA A 734 -8.06 -2.75 -58.00
CA ALA A 734 -9.04 -2.63 -59.08
C ALA A 734 -8.96 -1.28 -59.80
N CYS A 735 -8.66 -0.18 -59.09
CA CYS A 735 -8.46 1.11 -59.74
C CYS A 735 -7.18 1.12 -60.61
N ARG A 736 -6.12 0.43 -60.17
CA ARG A 736 -4.84 0.34 -60.88
C ARG A 736 -4.87 -0.61 -62.08
N GLU A 737 -5.53 -1.75 -61.92
CA GLU A 737 -5.53 -2.85 -62.90
C GLU A 737 -6.71 -2.74 -63.88
N ASP A 738 -7.90 -2.43 -63.36
CA ASP A 738 -9.15 -2.47 -64.12
C ASP A 738 -9.61 -1.07 -64.59
N GLY A 739 -8.83 -0.02 -64.26
CA GLY A 739 -9.09 1.36 -64.67
C GLY A 739 -10.32 2.00 -64.03
N LEU A 740 -10.78 1.47 -62.89
CA LEU A 740 -11.90 2.03 -62.15
C LEU A 740 -11.52 3.37 -61.50
N ALA A 741 -12.44 4.33 -61.52
CA ALA A 741 -12.22 5.68 -61.01
C ALA A 741 -13.35 6.08 -60.04
N PRO A 742 -13.25 5.75 -58.74
CA PRO A 742 -14.21 6.21 -57.75
C PRO A 742 -14.08 7.72 -57.51
N SER A 743 -15.20 8.39 -57.25
CA SER A 743 -15.22 9.83 -56.94
C SER A 743 -14.69 10.14 -55.54
N LEU A 744 -14.81 9.19 -54.60
CA LEU A 744 -14.22 9.26 -53.26
C LEU A 744 -14.10 7.86 -52.66
N VAL A 745 -12.98 7.59 -51.99
CA VAL A 745 -12.78 6.40 -51.14
C VAL A 745 -12.65 6.81 -49.68
N ILE A 746 -13.66 6.49 -48.87
CA ILE A 746 -13.62 6.60 -47.41
C ILE A 746 -13.03 5.30 -46.86
N GLY A 747 -11.72 5.27 -46.65
CA GLY A 747 -10.97 4.11 -46.16
C GLY A 747 -10.65 4.24 -44.68
N LEU A 748 -11.53 3.72 -43.82
CA LEU A 748 -11.39 3.74 -42.37
C LEU A 748 -11.52 2.33 -41.75
N PRO A 749 -10.85 1.27 -42.27
CA PRO A 749 -10.87 -0.03 -41.61
C PRO A 749 -10.25 0.03 -40.21
N VAL A 750 -10.80 -0.78 -39.29
CA VAL A 750 -10.24 -1.02 -37.95
C VAL A 750 -9.51 -2.35 -37.91
N GLY A 751 -8.42 -2.43 -37.16
CA GLY A 751 -7.75 -3.71 -36.88
C GLY A 751 -6.27 -3.55 -36.59
N PHE A 752 -5.68 -4.58 -35.97
CA PHE A 752 -4.24 -4.62 -35.69
C PHE A 752 -3.41 -5.30 -36.78
N VAL A 753 -4.07 -5.86 -37.80
CA VAL A 753 -3.44 -6.50 -38.96
C VAL A 753 -3.85 -5.72 -40.20
N ASP A 754 -2.87 -5.19 -40.92
CA ASP A 754 -3.00 -4.52 -42.23
C ASP A 754 -3.90 -3.27 -42.30
N ALA A 755 -4.57 -2.86 -41.22
CA ALA A 755 -5.45 -1.69 -41.23
C ALA A 755 -4.66 -0.39 -41.41
N ALA A 756 -3.54 -0.22 -40.70
CA ALA A 756 -2.70 0.96 -40.83
C ALA A 756 -2.04 1.01 -42.23
N GLU A 757 -1.58 -0.15 -42.70
CA GLU A 757 -0.91 -0.37 -43.97
C GLU A 757 -1.85 -0.11 -45.16
N SER A 758 -3.07 -0.64 -45.12
CA SER A 758 -4.08 -0.42 -46.18
C SER A 758 -4.50 1.04 -46.29
N LYS A 759 -4.61 1.76 -45.17
CA LYS A 759 -4.89 3.20 -45.16
C LYS A 759 -3.71 4.03 -45.68
N ALA A 760 -2.48 3.64 -45.32
CA ALA A 760 -1.28 4.24 -45.88
C ALA A 760 -1.18 4.00 -47.40
N ALA A 761 -1.50 2.79 -47.87
CA ALA A 761 -1.54 2.45 -49.29
C ALA A 761 -2.61 3.26 -50.03
N LEU A 762 -3.79 3.47 -49.44
CA LEU A 762 -4.83 4.33 -50.02
C LEU A 762 -4.29 5.75 -50.22
N ARG A 763 -3.68 6.35 -49.19
CA ARG A 763 -3.10 7.70 -49.32
C ARG A 763 -1.99 7.76 -50.38
N ALA A 764 -1.17 6.72 -50.47
CA ALA A 764 -0.08 6.64 -51.46
C ALA A 764 -0.57 6.38 -52.90
N SER A 765 -1.79 5.85 -53.07
CA SER A 765 -2.34 5.51 -54.39
C SER A 765 -2.71 6.73 -55.26
N GLY A 766 -2.85 7.91 -54.65
CA GLY A 766 -3.32 9.12 -55.35
C GLY A 766 -4.83 9.18 -55.59
N LEU A 767 -5.60 8.19 -55.13
CA LEU A 767 -7.06 8.22 -55.21
C LEU A 767 -7.66 9.32 -54.30
N PRO A 768 -8.74 10.01 -54.73
CA PRO A 768 -9.49 10.91 -53.86
C PRO A 768 -9.97 10.16 -52.62
N SER A 769 -9.51 10.54 -51.43
CA SER A 769 -9.71 9.71 -50.25
C SER A 769 -9.89 10.48 -48.93
N CYS A 770 -10.57 9.81 -47.99
CA CYS A 770 -10.67 10.14 -46.59
C CYS A 770 -10.20 8.93 -45.78
N SER A 771 -9.14 9.06 -45.00
CA SER A 771 -8.58 7.98 -44.17
C SER A 771 -8.12 8.51 -42.82
N ASN A 772 -7.41 7.70 -42.03
CA ASN A 772 -6.71 8.14 -40.83
C ASN A 772 -5.39 7.39 -40.60
N HIS A 773 -4.61 7.85 -39.63
CA HIS A 773 -3.39 7.17 -39.18
C HIS A 773 -3.68 5.99 -38.22
N GLY A 774 -2.72 5.05 -38.10
CA GLY A 774 -2.75 3.95 -37.12
C GLY A 774 -3.77 2.84 -37.38
N PRO A 775 -4.02 1.94 -36.40
CA PRO A 775 -4.96 0.80 -36.52
C PRO A 775 -6.44 1.18 -36.29
N LYS A 776 -6.69 2.40 -35.81
CA LYS A 776 -8.01 2.90 -35.40
C LYS A 776 -8.92 3.12 -36.61
N GLY A 777 -10.22 2.87 -36.49
CA GLY A 777 -11.19 3.02 -37.58
C GLY A 777 -12.53 2.41 -37.18
N GLY A 778 -13.27 1.87 -38.14
CA GLY A 778 -14.43 1.05 -37.87
C GLY A 778 -15.65 1.47 -38.66
N SER A 779 -16.65 0.58 -38.68
CA SER A 779 -17.89 0.82 -39.44
C SER A 779 -18.64 2.07 -38.97
N ALA A 780 -18.63 2.37 -37.67
CA ALA A 780 -19.30 3.54 -37.10
C ALA A 780 -18.72 4.86 -37.65
N VAL A 781 -17.39 5.00 -37.65
CA VAL A 781 -16.73 6.22 -38.13
C VAL A 781 -16.72 6.33 -39.65
N ALA A 782 -16.61 5.20 -40.36
CA ALA A 782 -16.71 5.17 -41.82
C ALA A 782 -18.11 5.61 -42.30
N ALA A 783 -19.17 5.08 -41.68
CA ALA A 783 -20.54 5.49 -41.95
C ALA A 783 -20.80 6.95 -41.52
N ALA A 784 -20.23 7.39 -40.39
CA ALA A 784 -20.32 8.78 -39.92
C ALA A 784 -19.73 9.77 -40.95
N ALA A 785 -18.55 9.48 -41.49
CA ALA A 785 -17.92 10.30 -42.53
C ALA A 785 -18.78 10.39 -43.80
N CYS A 786 -19.32 9.26 -44.28
CA CYS A 786 -20.21 9.25 -45.45
C CYS A 786 -21.50 10.03 -45.20
N ASN A 787 -22.13 9.83 -44.04
CA ASN A 787 -23.35 10.54 -43.65
C ASN A 787 -23.13 12.06 -43.54
N ALA A 788 -21.96 12.51 -43.07
CA ALA A 788 -21.63 13.94 -43.02
C ALA A 788 -21.68 14.58 -44.42
N LEU A 789 -21.10 13.90 -45.41
CA LEU A 789 -21.13 14.37 -46.81
C LEU A 789 -22.55 14.33 -47.38
N ALA A 790 -23.31 13.28 -47.09
CA ALA A 790 -24.71 13.19 -47.52
C ALA A 790 -25.57 14.31 -46.91
N ASP A 791 -25.38 14.63 -45.63
CA ASP A 791 -26.15 15.66 -44.91
C ASP A 791 -25.80 17.09 -45.41
N LEU A 792 -24.58 17.32 -45.90
CA LEU A 792 -24.18 18.60 -46.54
C LEU A 792 -24.94 18.90 -47.84
N VAL A 793 -25.59 17.91 -48.46
CA VAL A 793 -26.43 18.08 -49.66
C VAL A 793 -27.76 18.77 -49.34
N GLU A 794 -28.20 18.77 -48.06
CA GLU A 794 -29.53 19.24 -47.64
C GLU A 794 -29.57 20.70 -47.14
N VAL A 795 -28.44 21.42 -47.11
CA VAL A 795 -28.42 22.82 -46.69
C VAL A 795 -28.29 23.73 -47.92
N PRO A 796 -29.33 24.49 -48.33
CA PRO A 796 -29.13 25.55 -49.31
C PRO A 796 -28.16 26.56 -48.71
N HIS A 797 -27.08 26.86 -49.43
CA HIS A 797 -26.19 27.95 -49.12
C HIS A 797 -27.00 29.23 -48.92
N VAL A 798 -27.10 29.72 -47.69
CA VAL A 798 -27.40 31.13 -47.43
C VAL A 798 -26.04 31.85 -47.40
N PRO A 799 -25.86 32.92 -48.20
CA PRO A 799 -24.56 33.59 -48.37
C PRO A 799 -24.01 34.22 -47.09
#